data_AF-F9FW68-F1
#
_entry.id   AF-F9FW68-F1
#
_cell.length_a   1.000
_cell.length_b   1.000
_cell.length_c   1.000
_cell.angle_alpha   90.00
_cell.angle_beta   90.00
_cell.angle_gamma   90.00
#
_symmetry.space_group_name_H-M   'P 1'
#
loop_
_entity.id
_entity.type
_entity.pdbx_description
1 polymer ?
#
loop_
_entity_poly.entity_id
_entity_poly.type
_entity_poly.pdbx_seq_one_letter_code
_entity_poly.pdbx_strand_id
1 'polypeptide(L)'
;MTFVLPREYARTGGDKTTMSRAGWFMMPVLQIEYDPEFPTLAGQKLGMAKTKADLNHGGAKQGKYRKLRIQEHSTKMRKPAMSSNKSLPNAVSRGVMATLHQPRSISHNALHTLPDEPEEEGLSITWRSDCGRMWSGLRVPHFLGGTRPRSPTPTVDDPQQRNHLLGDWTDIEQNRIMKEGNERQNEDEELDQDLGPTKKTRRRVRFADFEKPTTQRRSWIRTRTRRCSCLRSPSSAILFAALLLCLGVGYVYRWKVETALHRSWIPDAASERFSQNPLPPPPEHLQITNYTLPLRTRGRDIVDVNGRRFKLASVNWYGASDEFFVAGGLDIQHRDDIAKTIKKLGFNSVRLPYADELVIKNPVVEEKHLRANPDLVGLRALDIFHIIVQTLTKSGIAVIVNNHITSATWCCGADPCDAGWSNDHLGPICRVRQTEDEWIQHWETIMLPHINNPLVIGVDLRNEIRGLWGTMPWSKWAPAAERCGNRLLQMNRDWLVIVEGTESSNDLSKVCKRPILLDVTHRLVYSAHVYAWSGWGSWEGRFLQRDYDSFAKTMHHNWGYIVDKQIAPVWVGEIGAPVQPSVGDANYWQHLVRFLQEKDSDFGYWALNARKPKGNATERYGLLQDDWKTPVLDYRMKDMLELMSA
;
A
#
# COMPACT_ATOMS: atom_id res chain seq x y z
N MET A 1 -12.03 36.45 37.82
CA MET A 1 -13.24 37.29 38.05
C MET A 1 -13.98 37.33 36.73
N THR A 2 -15.25 36.90 36.62
CA THR A 2 -16.19 36.46 37.67
C THR A 2 -17.13 35.36 37.11
N PHE A 3 -17.57 34.43 37.96
CA PHE A 3 -18.54 33.38 37.61
C PHE A 3 -19.97 33.92 37.52
N VAL A 4 -20.81 33.31 36.67
CA VAL A 4 -22.25 33.21 36.88
C VAL A 4 -22.71 31.78 36.56
N LEU A 5 -23.46 31.17 37.48
CA LEU A 5 -24.24 29.95 37.29
C LEU A 5 -25.71 30.26 37.62
N PRO A 6 -26.64 29.57 36.97
CA PRO A 6 -27.72 28.93 37.73
C PRO A 6 -28.08 27.54 37.16
N ARG A 7 -28.80 26.65 37.87
CA ARG A 7 -28.87 26.30 39.31
C ARG A 7 -29.63 24.96 39.37
N GLU A 8 -29.40 24.14 40.39
CA GLU A 8 -29.95 22.78 40.45
C GLU A 8 -31.47 22.72 40.74
N TYR A 9 -32.08 21.57 40.44
CA TYR A 9 -33.08 20.97 41.34
C TYR A 9 -32.82 19.46 41.48
N ALA A 10 -32.74 18.99 42.72
CA ALA A 10 -32.71 17.57 43.09
C ALA A 10 -34.18 17.06 43.29
N ARG A 11 -34.52 15.81 43.68
CA ARG A 11 -33.77 14.84 44.51
C ARG A 11 -34.45 13.45 44.48
N THR A 12 -33.66 12.43 44.83
CA THR A 12 -33.97 11.04 45.28
C THR A 12 -34.08 9.95 44.20
N GLY A 13 -33.62 8.71 44.41
CA GLY A 13 -32.84 8.11 45.52
C GLY A 13 -32.92 6.56 45.49
N GLY A 14 -32.01 5.83 46.14
CA GLY A 14 -32.20 4.38 46.42
C GLY A 14 -31.26 3.36 45.76
N ASP A 15 -30.10 3.18 46.38
CA ASP A 15 -29.31 1.94 46.59
C ASP A 15 -29.48 0.64 45.71
N LYS A 16 -28.34 0.24 45.13
CA LYS A 16 -27.72 -1.13 45.10
C LYS A 16 -28.35 -2.34 44.36
N THR A 17 -27.49 -2.91 43.50
CA THR A 17 -27.27 -4.34 43.21
C THR A 17 -28.36 -5.20 42.56
N THR A 18 -28.17 -5.52 41.26
CA THR A 18 -27.73 -6.88 40.84
C THR A 18 -27.32 -6.91 39.35
N MET A 19 -26.05 -7.18 39.05
CA MET A 19 -25.60 -7.52 37.69
C MET A 19 -25.57 -9.03 37.50
N SER A 20 -26.29 -9.55 36.52
CA SER A 20 -26.06 -10.90 36.00
C SER A 20 -24.85 -10.90 35.07
N ARG A 21 -24.07 -12.00 35.08
CA ARG A 21 -22.92 -12.17 34.18
C ARG A 21 -23.37 -12.76 32.84
N ALA A 22 -23.13 -12.05 31.75
CA ALA A 22 -22.96 -12.62 30.41
C ALA A 22 -21.59 -12.16 29.89
N GLY A 23 -20.57 -13.03 29.98
CA GLY A 23 -19.19 -12.67 29.69
C GLY A 23 -18.85 -12.84 28.21
N TRP A 24 -18.73 -11.74 27.48
CA TRP A 24 -18.14 -11.71 26.14
C TRP A 24 -16.73 -11.14 26.22
N PHE A 25 -15.71 -11.97 26.00
CA PHE A 25 -14.33 -11.52 25.86
C PHE A 25 -14.09 -11.01 24.44
N MET A 26 -14.46 -9.76 24.18
CA MET A 26 -13.82 -8.99 23.12
C MET A 26 -12.48 -8.47 23.63
N MET A 27 -11.38 -8.89 23.00
CA MET A 27 -10.12 -8.15 23.05
C MET A 27 -9.98 -7.39 21.73
N PRO A 28 -10.10 -6.05 21.72
CA PRO A 28 -9.98 -5.26 20.51
C PRO A 28 -8.53 -5.27 19.99
N VAL A 29 -8.38 -5.17 18.67
CA VAL A 29 -7.09 -4.90 18.02
C VAL A 29 -6.72 -3.43 18.27
N LEU A 30 -6.10 -3.15 19.42
CA LEU A 30 -5.63 -1.80 19.73
C LEU A 30 -4.28 -1.54 19.04
N GLN A 31 -4.35 -0.95 17.85
CA GLN A 31 -3.22 -0.32 17.19
C GLN A 31 -2.87 0.96 17.96
N ILE A 32 -1.92 0.87 18.89
CA ILE A 32 -1.40 2.03 19.64
C ILE A 32 -0.14 2.52 18.93
N GLU A 33 -0.28 3.45 17.97
CA GLU A 33 0.79 4.43 17.74
C GLU A 33 0.86 5.30 19.01
N TYR A 34 1.89 5.11 19.83
CA TYR A 34 2.10 5.95 21.01
C TYR A 34 2.79 7.25 20.56
N ASP A 35 2.26 8.39 20.98
CA ASP A 35 2.70 9.72 20.54
C ASP A 35 3.14 10.55 21.77
N PRO A 36 4.46 10.71 22.02
CA PRO A 36 4.97 11.17 23.30
C PRO A 36 5.41 12.65 23.32
N GLU A 37 4.49 13.59 23.07
CA GLU A 37 4.75 15.03 23.31
C GLU A 37 3.81 15.64 24.37
N PHE A 38 4.35 15.94 25.55
CA PHE A 38 4.23 17.23 26.27
C PHE A 38 5.19 17.18 27.50
N PRO A 39 5.75 18.32 27.96
CA PRO A 39 6.95 18.32 28.80
C PRO A 39 6.68 18.28 30.31
N THR A 40 7.53 17.58 31.06
CA THR A 40 7.58 17.66 32.53
C THR A 40 8.48 18.79 33.01
N LEU A 41 7.90 19.76 33.72
CA LEU A 41 8.62 20.83 34.41
C LEU A 41 8.13 20.98 35.86
N ALA A 42 9.01 21.48 36.73
CA ALA A 42 8.79 21.83 38.14
C ALA A 42 8.46 20.68 39.13
N GLY A 43 9.51 20.01 39.61
CA GLY A 43 9.58 19.40 40.95
C GLY A 43 10.87 19.85 41.64
N GLN A 44 10.80 20.57 42.76
CA GLN A 44 11.93 21.36 43.28
C GLN A 44 12.16 21.16 44.79
N LYS A 45 13.37 20.71 45.20
CA LYS A 45 14.24 21.25 46.28
C LYS A 45 15.33 20.26 46.74
N LEU A 46 16.32 20.81 47.47
CA LEU A 46 17.48 20.15 48.13
C LEU A 46 18.55 19.62 47.14
N GLY A 47 19.81 20.08 47.13
CA GLY A 47 20.39 21.32 47.67
C GLY A 47 21.73 21.14 48.41
N MET A 48 22.79 21.83 47.97
CA MET A 48 24.02 22.23 48.70
C MET A 48 24.81 23.22 47.80
N ALA A 49 25.83 23.92 48.34
CA ALA A 49 26.34 25.18 47.76
C ALA A 49 27.85 25.22 47.44
N LYS A 50 28.21 26.04 46.42
CA LYS A 50 29.52 26.70 46.10
C LYS A 50 29.44 27.24 44.65
N THR A 51 29.93 28.42 44.23
CA THR A 51 30.61 29.55 44.93
C THR A 51 30.31 30.88 44.20
N LYS A 52 30.83 32.03 44.68
CA LYS A 52 30.59 33.40 44.15
C LYS A 52 31.37 33.76 42.86
N ALA A 53 30.78 34.63 42.04
CA ALA A 53 31.33 35.87 41.42
C ALA A 53 30.23 36.46 40.49
N ASP A 54 29.62 37.63 40.76
CA ASP A 54 30.07 39.01 40.42
C ASP A 54 29.96 39.34 38.90
N LEU A 55 29.46 40.50 38.42
CA LEU A 55 28.58 41.57 38.95
C LEU A 55 28.19 42.51 37.76
N ASN A 56 27.30 43.50 37.99
CA ASN A 56 26.89 44.61 37.07
C ASN A 56 25.95 44.24 35.88
N HIS A 57 24.72 44.76 35.78
CA HIS A 57 24.27 46.15 35.46
C HIS A 57 24.48 46.51 33.97
N GLY A 58 23.49 47.03 33.21
CA GLY A 58 22.07 47.32 33.49
C GLY A 58 21.50 48.30 32.43
N GLY A 59 20.22 48.73 32.52
CA GLY A 59 19.78 50.00 31.89
C GLY A 59 19.01 49.98 30.54
N ALA A 60 17.90 49.22 30.49
CA ALA A 60 16.62 49.47 29.80
C ALA A 60 16.35 50.71 28.87
N LYS A 61 15.40 50.48 27.92
CA LYS A 61 14.38 51.37 27.27
C LYS A 61 14.61 52.06 25.89
N GLN A 62 13.83 51.56 24.91
CA GLN A 62 12.83 52.27 24.05
C GLN A 62 13.18 53.59 23.31
N GLY A 63 12.91 53.65 21.99
CA GLY A 63 12.55 54.95 21.35
C GLY A 63 12.54 55.12 19.81
N LYS A 64 11.43 54.77 19.15
CA LYS A 64 10.85 55.39 17.92
C LYS A 64 11.69 55.72 16.65
N TYR A 65 11.26 55.11 15.53
CA TYR A 65 11.16 55.62 14.14
C TYR A 65 11.77 56.99 13.74
N ARG A 66 12.50 56.98 12.60
CA ARG A 66 12.43 58.04 11.56
C ARG A 66 12.57 57.44 10.15
N LYS A 67 12.32 58.24 9.10
CA LYS A 67 12.17 57.86 7.68
C LYS A 67 12.90 58.88 6.79
N LEU A 68 13.16 58.53 5.51
CA LEU A 68 13.87 59.29 4.44
C LEU A 68 15.39 59.02 4.35
N ARG A 69 16.05 59.08 3.19
CA ARG A 69 15.67 58.77 1.77
C ARG A 69 16.95 58.78 0.90
N ILE A 70 17.03 57.91 -0.12
CA ILE A 70 17.85 57.99 -1.37
C ILE A 70 19.28 58.58 -1.30
N GLN A 71 20.26 57.78 -1.74
CA GLN A 71 21.19 58.26 -2.76
C GLN A 71 21.42 57.16 -3.80
N GLU A 72 21.62 57.53 -5.06
CA GLU A 72 21.75 56.62 -6.21
C GLU A 72 23.22 56.35 -6.54
N HIS A 73 23.50 55.25 -7.24
CA HIS A 73 24.51 55.27 -8.30
C HIS A 73 24.13 54.32 -9.44
N SER A 74 24.35 54.77 -10.67
CA SER A 74 23.98 54.08 -11.90
C SER A 74 25.18 54.00 -12.83
N THR A 75 25.39 52.83 -13.45
CA THR A 75 26.15 52.68 -14.70
C THR A 75 25.65 51.46 -15.48
N LYS A 76 25.73 51.50 -16.82
CA LYS A 76 24.94 50.61 -17.68
C LYS A 76 25.73 50.14 -18.93
N MET A 77 25.60 48.85 -19.24
CA MET A 77 25.86 48.19 -20.55
C MET A 77 27.26 48.22 -21.19
N ARG A 78 27.70 47.05 -21.68
CA ARG A 78 27.69 46.74 -23.14
C ARG A 78 27.64 45.23 -23.41
N LYS A 79 27.11 44.85 -24.58
CA LYS A 79 27.15 43.47 -25.14
C LYS A 79 28.36 43.33 -26.10
N PRO A 80 28.69 42.11 -26.56
CA PRO A 80 28.26 41.73 -27.93
C PRO A 80 27.60 40.33 -27.99
N ALA A 81 27.35 39.78 -29.19
CA ALA A 81 26.64 38.52 -29.41
C ALA A 81 27.02 37.79 -30.72
N MET A 82 26.79 36.47 -30.76
CA MET A 82 26.70 35.54 -31.92
C MET A 82 27.85 35.45 -32.95
N SER A 83 28.38 34.24 -33.21
CA SER A 83 27.96 33.40 -34.37
C SER A 83 28.94 32.26 -34.77
N SER A 84 28.38 31.05 -35.00
CA SER A 84 28.69 30.05 -36.06
C SER A 84 30.11 29.49 -36.38
N ASN A 85 30.16 28.14 -36.38
CA ASN A 85 30.73 27.22 -37.41
C ASN A 85 32.25 26.92 -37.63
N LYS A 86 32.56 25.62 -37.47
CA LYS A 86 33.33 24.70 -38.36
C LYS A 86 34.88 24.66 -38.41
N SER A 87 35.33 23.41 -38.67
CA SER A 87 36.57 22.91 -39.33
C SER A 87 37.90 22.81 -38.56
N LEU A 88 38.51 21.61 -38.66
CA LEU A 88 39.94 21.34 -38.46
C LEU A 88 40.81 21.93 -39.58
N PRO A 89 42.15 22.00 -39.40
CA PRO A 89 43.00 21.01 -40.09
C PRO A 89 44.21 20.48 -39.27
N ASN A 90 44.91 19.48 -39.83
CA ASN A 90 46.09 18.81 -39.25
C ASN A 90 47.45 19.43 -39.67
N ALA A 91 48.47 19.32 -38.80
CA ALA A 91 49.91 19.18 -39.13
C ALA A 91 50.68 18.71 -37.86
N VAL A 92 51.39 17.56 -37.80
CA VAL A 92 52.72 17.24 -38.38
C VAL A 92 53.82 18.17 -37.80
N SER A 93 54.88 17.73 -37.08
CA SER A 93 55.57 16.43 -36.87
C SER A 93 56.27 16.39 -35.45
N ARG A 94 57.36 15.67 -35.06
CA ARG A 94 58.45 14.93 -35.75
C ARG A 94 59.31 14.06 -34.78
N GLY A 95 59.58 12.79 -35.10
CA GLY A 95 60.71 11.96 -34.57
C GLY A 95 60.59 11.48 -33.09
N VAL A 96 61.22 10.37 -32.65
CA VAL A 96 62.43 9.65 -33.14
C VAL A 96 62.27 8.11 -33.06
N MET A 97 63.10 7.39 -33.83
CA MET A 97 63.41 5.95 -33.88
C MET A 97 63.52 5.21 -32.52
N ALA A 98 63.41 3.87 -32.39
CA ALA A 98 62.94 2.74 -33.24
C ALA A 98 62.85 1.47 -32.31
N THR A 99 62.91 0.16 -32.65
CA THR A 99 63.31 -0.65 -33.84
C THR A 99 62.75 -2.10 -33.74
N LEU A 100 62.84 -2.90 -34.83
CA LEU A 100 62.85 -4.39 -34.97
C LEU A 100 62.34 -5.29 -33.80
N HIS A 101 61.43 -6.26 -34.01
CA HIS A 101 61.53 -7.34 -35.00
C HIS A 101 60.18 -7.97 -35.46
N GLN A 102 60.23 -8.61 -36.63
CA GLN A 102 59.29 -9.58 -37.25
C GLN A 102 60.17 -10.67 -37.96
N PRO A 103 59.68 -11.74 -38.65
CA PRO A 103 58.30 -12.03 -39.16
C PRO A 103 57.79 -13.50 -39.08
N ARG A 104 56.53 -13.72 -39.53
CA ARG A 104 55.94 -14.81 -40.38
C ARG A 104 54.44 -14.95 -40.06
N SER A 105 53.46 -14.70 -40.95
CA SER A 105 53.09 -15.34 -42.24
C SER A 105 52.69 -16.83 -42.06
N ILE A 106 51.49 -17.29 -42.45
CA ILE A 106 50.92 -17.34 -43.81
C ILE A 106 49.34 -17.36 -43.81
N SER A 107 48.71 -17.02 -44.94
CA SER A 107 47.26 -17.03 -45.26
C SER A 107 46.71 -18.43 -45.66
N HIS A 108 45.40 -18.77 -45.62
CA HIS A 108 44.34 -18.28 -46.52
C HIS A 108 42.90 -18.76 -46.18
N ASN A 109 41.93 -17.96 -46.63
CA ASN A 109 40.60 -18.25 -47.21
C ASN A 109 39.76 -19.49 -46.79
N ALA A 110 38.57 -19.21 -46.23
CA ALA A 110 37.28 -19.83 -46.61
C ALA A 110 36.18 -18.76 -46.43
N LEU A 111 35.53 -18.27 -47.48
CA LEU A 111 34.30 -18.76 -48.14
C LEU A 111 33.00 -18.56 -47.33
N HIS A 112 31.97 -18.00 -47.98
CA HIS A 112 30.62 -17.84 -47.42
C HIS A 112 29.85 -19.16 -47.41
N THR A 113 29.25 -19.49 -46.26
CA THR A 113 28.02 -20.30 -46.16
C THR A 113 27.18 -19.74 -45.01
N LEU A 114 25.91 -19.43 -45.28
CA LEU A 114 24.91 -19.18 -44.23
C LEU A 114 24.49 -20.53 -43.61
N PRO A 115 24.32 -20.63 -42.29
CA PRO A 115 23.46 -21.62 -41.66
C PRO A 115 22.08 -21.04 -41.33
N ASP A 116 21.07 -21.90 -41.38
CA ASP A 116 19.64 -21.57 -41.35
C ASP A 116 19.11 -21.10 -39.99
N GLU A 117 17.87 -20.59 -39.98
CA GLU A 117 17.12 -20.30 -38.75
C GLU A 117 16.82 -21.60 -37.98
N PRO A 118 16.96 -21.64 -36.64
CA PRO A 118 16.42 -22.72 -35.84
C PRO A 118 14.90 -22.55 -35.69
N GLU A 119 14.13 -23.57 -36.08
CA GLU A 119 12.69 -23.65 -35.77
C GLU A 119 12.47 -23.58 -34.25
N GLU A 120 11.51 -22.76 -33.79
CA GLU A 120 11.13 -22.75 -32.37
C GLU A 120 10.39 -24.06 -32.01
N GLU A 121 11.13 -25.04 -31.48
CA GLU A 121 10.52 -26.19 -30.82
C GLU A 121 9.63 -25.71 -29.66
N GLY A 122 8.33 -25.95 -29.79
CA GLY A 122 7.32 -25.54 -28.81
C GLY A 122 7.45 -26.26 -27.47
N LEU A 123 8.39 -25.80 -26.63
CA LEU A 123 8.64 -26.30 -25.27
C LEU A 123 7.42 -26.05 -24.36
N SER A 124 6.48 -27.00 -24.38
CA SER A 124 5.35 -27.04 -23.46
C SER A 124 5.84 -27.41 -22.05
N ILE A 125 6.42 -26.44 -21.33
CA ILE A 125 6.89 -26.61 -19.95
C ILE A 125 5.72 -27.08 -19.09
N THR A 126 5.82 -28.30 -18.58
CA THR A 126 4.76 -28.90 -17.76
C THR A 126 4.83 -28.36 -16.34
N TRP A 127 3.99 -27.37 -16.03
CA TRP A 127 3.84 -26.61 -14.76
C TRP A 127 3.53 -27.44 -13.48
N ARG A 128 3.98 -28.70 -13.35
CA ARG A 128 3.65 -29.61 -12.23
C ARG A 128 4.84 -30.28 -11.53
N SER A 129 6.06 -30.20 -12.06
CA SER A 129 7.22 -30.88 -11.47
C SER A 129 7.76 -30.21 -10.18
N ASP A 130 8.01 -28.90 -10.22
CA ASP A 130 8.99 -28.29 -9.29
C ASP A 130 8.38 -27.45 -8.16
N CYS A 131 7.06 -27.43 -8.04
CA CYS A 131 6.34 -26.91 -6.86
C CYS A 131 6.04 -28.00 -5.81
N GLY A 132 6.37 -29.27 -6.08
CA GLY A 132 5.81 -30.43 -5.38
C GLY A 132 6.71 -31.18 -4.38
N ARG A 133 7.89 -30.66 -4.01
CA ARG A 133 8.93 -31.46 -3.28
C ARG A 133 9.25 -30.99 -1.85
N MET A 134 8.23 -30.82 -1.02
CA MET A 134 8.35 -30.92 0.45
C MET A 134 7.23 -31.83 0.98
N TRP A 135 7.62 -32.82 1.79
CA TRP A 135 6.80 -33.89 2.39
C TRP A 135 6.18 -34.90 1.40
N SER A 136 6.59 -36.17 1.55
CA SER A 136 5.93 -37.32 0.92
C SER A 136 5.96 -38.53 1.86
N GLY A 137 4.78 -38.93 2.37
CA GLY A 137 4.59 -40.14 3.16
C GLY A 137 3.26 -40.79 2.78
N LEU A 138 3.30 -42.10 2.50
CA LEU A 138 2.22 -42.92 1.92
C LEU A 138 1.85 -42.59 0.45
N ARG A 139 1.51 -43.64 -0.31
CA ARG A 139 0.96 -43.60 -1.67
C ARG A 139 -0.40 -44.31 -1.69
N VAL A 140 -1.33 -43.82 -2.50
CA VAL A 140 -2.57 -44.53 -2.91
C VAL A 140 -2.79 -44.20 -4.41
N PRO A 141 -3.21 -45.16 -5.27
CA PRO A 141 -3.08 -45.02 -6.73
C PRO A 141 -4.20 -44.24 -7.45
N HIS A 142 -3.98 -43.97 -8.74
CA HIS A 142 -4.86 -43.20 -9.64
C HIS A 142 -6.19 -43.87 -9.99
N PHE A 143 -7.16 -43.04 -10.42
CA PHE A 143 -8.21 -43.39 -11.37
C PHE A 143 -8.31 -42.35 -12.51
N LEU A 144 -9.06 -42.67 -13.56
CA LEU A 144 -8.88 -42.14 -14.93
C LEU A 144 -9.87 -41.04 -15.35
N GLY A 145 -9.41 -40.20 -16.29
CA GLY A 145 -10.20 -39.85 -17.49
C GLY A 145 -11.12 -38.62 -17.43
N GLY A 146 -10.97 -37.71 -18.41
CA GLY A 146 -11.89 -36.59 -18.61
C GLY A 146 -11.35 -35.51 -19.55
N THR A 147 -11.49 -35.69 -20.87
CA THR A 147 -11.13 -34.69 -21.88
C THR A 147 -12.22 -33.63 -22.07
N ARG A 148 -11.83 -32.41 -22.43
CA ARG A 148 -12.71 -31.34 -22.96
C ARG A 148 -12.07 -30.71 -24.20
N PRO A 149 -12.87 -30.19 -25.15
CA PRO A 149 -12.37 -29.78 -26.47
C PRO A 149 -11.57 -28.47 -26.44
N ARG A 150 -10.72 -28.29 -27.46
CA ARG A 150 -10.07 -27.00 -27.77
C ARG A 150 -11.07 -26.08 -28.51
N SER A 151 -11.02 -24.80 -28.20
CA SER A 151 -11.55 -23.72 -29.05
C SER A 151 -10.39 -23.05 -29.81
N PRO A 152 -10.61 -22.44 -30.98
CA PRO A 152 -9.53 -21.98 -31.87
C PRO A 152 -8.89 -20.65 -31.43
N THR A 153 -7.61 -20.51 -31.74
CA THR A 153 -6.84 -19.26 -31.63
C THR A 153 -7.16 -18.30 -32.79
N PRO A 154 -7.45 -17.01 -32.53
CA PRO A 154 -7.43 -15.97 -33.55
C PRO A 154 -6.01 -15.38 -33.72
N THR A 155 -5.68 -14.94 -34.94
CA THR A 155 -4.32 -14.48 -35.33
C THR A 155 -4.27 -12.99 -35.68
N VAL A 156 -3.27 -12.29 -35.12
CA VAL A 156 -2.65 -11.02 -35.58
C VAL A 156 -3.54 -9.76 -35.59
N ASP A 157 -2.91 -8.65 -35.24
CA ASP A 157 -3.51 -7.33 -34.96
C ASP A 157 -4.08 -6.59 -36.20
N ASP A 158 -5.23 -5.95 -36.03
CA ASP A 158 -5.70 -4.85 -36.89
C ASP A 158 -5.73 -3.52 -36.09
N PRO A 159 -4.96 -2.50 -36.52
CA PRO A 159 -5.04 -1.16 -35.93
C PRO A 159 -6.42 -0.50 -35.95
N GLN A 160 -7.30 -0.82 -36.89
CA GLN A 160 -8.61 -0.17 -37.02
C GLN A 160 -9.56 -0.52 -35.87
N GLN A 161 -9.43 -1.72 -35.29
CA GLN A 161 -10.31 -2.19 -34.21
C GLN A 161 -10.16 -1.34 -32.91
N ARG A 162 -9.02 -0.65 -32.72
CA ARG A 162 -8.82 0.29 -31.60
C ARG A 162 -9.69 1.54 -31.66
N ASN A 163 -10.11 1.98 -32.84
CA ASN A 163 -10.95 3.18 -32.97
C ASN A 163 -12.44 2.89 -32.72
N HIS A 164 -12.90 1.66 -32.94
CA HIS A 164 -14.32 1.31 -32.78
C HIS A 164 -14.77 1.36 -31.30
N LEU A 165 -13.88 0.97 -30.38
CA LEU A 165 -14.10 1.02 -28.93
C LEU A 165 -14.20 2.44 -28.36
N LEU A 166 -13.93 3.49 -29.15
CA LEU A 166 -14.12 4.90 -28.75
C LEU A 166 -15.46 5.48 -29.24
N GLY A 167 -16.18 4.80 -30.14
CA GLY A 167 -17.47 5.26 -30.68
C GLY A 167 -18.67 4.84 -29.84
N ASP A 168 -18.73 3.57 -29.43
CA ASP A 168 -19.94 2.98 -28.83
C ASP A 168 -20.23 3.48 -27.39
N TRP A 169 -19.30 4.23 -26.77
CA TRP A 169 -19.42 4.71 -25.39
C TRP A 169 -20.04 6.11 -25.22
N THR A 170 -20.30 6.87 -26.30
CA THR A 170 -20.92 8.21 -26.19
C THR A 170 -22.46 8.21 -26.17
N ASP A 171 -23.13 7.11 -26.55
CA ASP A 171 -24.60 7.06 -26.69
C ASP A 171 -25.36 6.45 -25.49
N ILE A 172 -24.65 5.93 -24.49
CA ILE A 172 -25.25 5.32 -23.28
C ILE A 172 -25.77 6.40 -22.30
N GLU A 173 -25.15 7.58 -22.27
CA GLU A 173 -25.44 8.65 -21.32
C GLU A 173 -26.82 9.33 -21.56
N GLN A 174 -27.35 9.30 -22.78
CA GLN A 174 -28.60 10.01 -23.13
C GLN A 174 -29.87 9.16 -23.08
N ASN A 175 -29.79 7.83 -23.27
CA ASN A 175 -30.99 7.00 -23.44
C ASN A 175 -31.59 6.42 -22.13
N ARG A 176 -30.99 6.69 -20.97
CA ARG A 176 -31.48 6.17 -19.67
C ARG A 176 -32.44 7.12 -18.91
N ILE A 177 -32.64 8.36 -19.37
CA ILE A 177 -33.46 9.38 -18.68
C ILE A 177 -34.77 9.71 -19.43
N MET A 178 -35.35 8.76 -20.17
CA MET A 178 -36.65 8.95 -20.87
C MET A 178 -37.55 7.69 -20.87
N LYS A 179 -37.46 6.77 -19.88
CA LYS A 179 -38.32 5.56 -19.89
C LYS A 179 -38.73 4.90 -18.57
N GLU A 180 -38.85 5.66 -17.47
CA GLU A 180 -39.56 5.20 -16.26
C GLU A 180 -40.37 6.38 -15.69
N GLY A 181 -41.64 6.49 -16.11
CA GLY A 181 -42.42 7.72 -15.89
C GLY A 181 -43.87 7.71 -16.37
N ASN A 182 -44.53 6.55 -16.42
CA ASN A 182 -45.99 6.46 -16.56
C ASN A 182 -46.53 5.10 -16.06
N GLU A 183 -47.86 4.94 -16.01
CA GLU A 183 -48.60 3.69 -15.64
C GLU A 183 -48.37 3.19 -14.18
N ARG A 184 -49.15 3.62 -13.19
CA ARG A 184 -50.62 3.54 -13.17
C ARG A 184 -51.25 4.38 -12.05
N GLN A 185 -52.34 5.07 -12.39
CA GLN A 185 -53.41 5.46 -11.46
C GLN A 185 -54.76 5.43 -12.20
N ASN A 186 -55.82 5.11 -11.44
CA ASN A 186 -57.26 5.21 -11.74
C ASN A 186 -57.85 4.32 -12.86
N GLU A 187 -58.80 3.46 -12.46
CA GLU A 187 -60.11 3.28 -13.13
C GLU A 187 -61.05 2.47 -12.19
N ASP A 188 -61.59 3.20 -11.22
CA ASP A 188 -62.97 3.27 -10.69
C ASP A 188 -63.93 2.05 -10.69
N GLU A 189 -64.42 1.76 -9.48
CA GLU A 189 -65.81 1.52 -8.99
C GLU A 189 -66.90 0.67 -9.72
N GLU A 190 -67.83 0.21 -8.85
CA GLU A 190 -69.25 -0.14 -9.08
C GLU A 190 -69.66 -1.49 -9.76
N LEU A 191 -70.06 -2.47 -8.93
CA LEU A 191 -71.48 -2.86 -8.80
C LEU A 191 -71.74 -3.62 -7.47
N ASP A 192 -73.00 -3.71 -7.03
CA ASP A 192 -73.42 -4.11 -5.68
C ASP A 192 -74.55 -5.18 -5.68
N GLN A 193 -74.78 -5.81 -4.51
CA GLN A 193 -75.96 -6.66 -4.13
C GLN A 193 -76.00 -8.08 -4.74
N ASP A 194 -76.50 -9.14 -4.08
CA ASP A 194 -77.11 -9.30 -2.74
C ASP A 194 -76.76 -10.71 -2.15
N LEU A 195 -77.20 -10.97 -0.90
CA LEU A 195 -77.53 -12.26 -0.23
C LEU A 195 -76.78 -12.56 1.09
N GLY A 196 -77.43 -12.19 2.21
CA GLY A 196 -77.67 -13.13 3.32
C GLY A 196 -76.58 -13.29 4.42
N PRO A 197 -76.90 -13.10 5.71
CA PRO A 197 -75.91 -13.12 6.79
C PRO A 197 -75.64 -14.53 7.37
N THR A 198 -74.36 -14.88 7.53
CA THR A 198 -73.90 -16.02 8.36
C THR A 198 -72.89 -15.59 9.44
N LYS A 199 -72.85 -16.34 10.55
CA LYS A 199 -72.34 -15.86 11.85
C LYS A 199 -70.84 -16.10 12.05
N LYS A 200 -70.09 -15.05 12.43
CA LYS A 200 -68.65 -15.13 12.76
C LYS A 200 -68.41 -15.83 14.12
N THR A 201 -67.82 -17.02 14.10
CA THR A 201 -67.50 -17.80 15.32
C THR A 201 -66.15 -17.38 15.92
N ARG A 202 -66.18 -16.56 16.98
CA ARG A 202 -64.98 -16.12 17.71
C ARG A 202 -64.83 -16.91 19.02
N ARG A 203 -64.00 -17.96 19.05
CA ARG A 203 -63.78 -18.77 20.26
C ARG A 203 -63.14 -17.96 21.39
N ARG A 204 -63.75 -17.99 22.58
CA ARG A 204 -63.28 -17.34 23.82
C ARG A 204 -63.70 -18.21 25.02
N VAL A 205 -62.74 -18.70 25.79
CA VAL A 205 -62.95 -19.47 27.04
C VAL A 205 -61.99 -18.84 28.05
N ARG A 206 -62.46 -17.91 28.87
CA ARG A 206 -63.07 -18.12 30.22
C ARG A 206 -62.10 -18.77 31.21
N PHE A 207 -61.58 -17.95 32.12
CA PHE A 207 -61.17 -18.38 33.45
C PHE A 207 -62.42 -18.60 34.32
N ALA A 208 -62.25 -19.38 35.39
CA ALA A 208 -63.19 -19.48 36.51
C ALA A 208 -62.41 -19.83 37.79
N ASP A 209 -62.73 -19.15 38.89
CA ASP A 209 -62.10 -19.34 40.20
C ASP A 209 -62.78 -20.45 41.00
N PHE A 210 -62.09 -21.04 41.98
CA PHE A 210 -62.54 -21.12 43.39
C PHE A 210 -61.41 -21.62 44.32
N GLU A 211 -61.63 -21.59 45.64
CA GLU A 211 -60.56 -21.59 46.66
C GLU A 211 -60.13 -22.94 47.28
N LYS A 212 -58.88 -22.92 47.80
CA LYS A 212 -58.26 -23.63 48.94
C LYS A 212 -59.11 -24.64 49.74
N PRO A 213 -58.48 -25.73 50.22
CA PRO A 213 -58.02 -25.67 51.62
C PRO A 213 -56.66 -26.36 51.96
N THR A 214 -56.19 -26.01 53.17
CA THR A 214 -55.31 -26.74 54.11
C THR A 214 -53.85 -27.08 53.79
N THR A 215 -53.04 -26.98 54.86
CA THR A 215 -51.61 -27.28 54.94
C THR A 215 -51.34 -28.76 55.23
N GLN A 216 -50.33 -29.35 54.60
CA GLN A 216 -49.71 -30.59 55.07
C GLN A 216 -48.17 -30.48 55.05
N ARG A 217 -47.51 -30.99 56.09
CA ARG A 217 -46.04 -30.90 56.24
C ARG A 217 -45.33 -31.66 55.12
N ARG A 218 -44.56 -30.96 54.27
CA ARG A 218 -43.49 -31.60 53.49
C ARG A 218 -42.19 -31.59 54.30
N SER A 219 -41.61 -32.77 54.48
CA SER A 219 -40.35 -32.97 55.18
C SER A 219 -39.18 -32.41 54.39
N TRP A 220 -38.16 -31.92 55.09
CA TRP A 220 -36.89 -31.50 54.48
C TRP A 220 -36.08 -32.71 54.00
N ILE A 221 -36.41 -33.23 52.82
CA ILE A 221 -35.51 -34.15 52.10
C ILE A 221 -34.29 -33.33 51.68
N ARG A 222 -33.21 -33.49 52.45
CA ARG A 222 -31.95 -32.75 52.34
C ARG A 222 -31.17 -33.20 51.10
N THR A 223 -31.60 -32.78 49.92
CA THR A 223 -30.94 -33.05 48.64
C THR A 223 -29.48 -32.58 48.71
N ARG A 224 -28.58 -33.57 48.73
CA ARG A 224 -27.14 -33.37 49.00
C ARG A 224 -26.48 -32.75 47.76
N THR A 225 -26.54 -31.42 47.67
CA THR A 225 -25.91 -30.66 46.60
C THR A 225 -24.42 -30.98 46.53
N ARG A 226 -24.03 -31.76 45.51
CA ARG A 226 -22.63 -31.97 45.12
C ARG A 226 -22.09 -30.63 44.57
N ARG A 227 -21.72 -29.71 45.45
CA ARG A 227 -20.81 -28.61 45.13
C ARG A 227 -19.57 -29.24 44.49
N CYS A 228 -19.30 -28.94 43.22
CA CYS A 228 -18.07 -29.37 42.57
C CYS A 228 -16.88 -28.75 43.32
N SER A 229 -16.15 -29.56 44.08
CA SER A 229 -15.07 -29.15 44.98
C SER A 229 -13.74 -28.89 44.26
N CYS A 230 -13.79 -28.65 42.96
CA CYS A 230 -12.65 -28.48 42.04
C CYS A 230 -11.75 -27.27 42.40
N LEU A 231 -12.25 -26.35 43.22
CA LEU A 231 -11.58 -25.10 43.64
C LEU A 231 -11.27 -25.09 45.16
N ARG A 232 -11.08 -26.27 45.78
CA ARG A 232 -10.74 -26.39 47.22
C ARG A 232 -9.67 -27.43 47.56
N SER A 233 -8.96 -28.00 46.58
CA SER A 233 -7.71 -28.73 46.86
C SER A 233 -6.54 -27.75 46.95
N PRO A 234 -5.56 -27.94 47.86
CA PRO A 234 -4.33 -27.13 47.88
C PRO A 234 -3.61 -27.13 46.53
N SER A 235 -3.62 -28.27 45.83
CA SER A 235 -3.08 -28.43 44.47
C SER A 235 -3.68 -27.44 43.47
N SER A 236 -4.99 -27.15 43.54
CA SER A 236 -5.64 -26.18 42.64
C SER A 236 -5.15 -24.74 42.87
N ALA A 237 -4.88 -24.36 44.11
CA ALA A 237 -4.30 -23.06 44.44
C ALA A 237 -2.82 -22.96 44.03
N ILE A 238 -2.05 -24.03 44.22
CA ILE A 238 -0.63 -24.10 43.79
C ILE A 238 -0.52 -24.01 42.27
N LEU A 239 -1.35 -24.74 41.51
CA LEU A 239 -1.38 -24.65 40.05
C LEU A 239 -1.76 -23.25 39.56
N PHE A 240 -2.72 -22.59 40.22
CA PHE A 240 -3.10 -21.21 39.88
C PHE A 240 -1.98 -20.20 40.20
N ALA A 241 -1.30 -20.34 41.34
CA ALA A 241 -0.16 -19.51 41.69
C ALA A 241 1.04 -19.72 40.74
N ALA A 242 1.31 -20.97 40.35
CA ALA A 242 2.35 -21.30 39.37
C ALA A 242 2.02 -20.73 37.98
N LEU A 243 0.76 -20.79 37.54
CA LEU A 243 0.30 -20.16 36.30
C LEU A 243 0.48 -18.64 36.33
N LEU A 244 0.09 -17.98 37.43
CA LEU A 244 0.31 -16.54 37.61
C LEU A 244 1.79 -16.16 37.63
N LEU A 245 2.66 -16.99 38.24
CA LEU A 245 4.10 -16.77 38.22
C LEU A 245 4.67 -16.93 36.80
N CYS A 246 4.26 -17.95 36.05
CA CYS A 246 4.68 -18.15 34.66
C CYS A 246 4.22 -17.01 33.75
N LEU A 247 2.98 -16.53 33.92
CA LEU A 247 2.45 -15.36 33.21
C LEU A 247 3.22 -14.07 33.59
N GLY A 248 3.56 -13.89 34.87
CA GLY A 248 4.35 -12.75 35.34
C GLY A 248 5.78 -12.76 34.80
N VAL A 249 6.46 -13.91 34.83
CA VAL A 249 7.81 -14.09 34.25
C VAL A 249 7.77 -13.90 32.73
N GLY A 250 6.78 -14.48 32.04
CA GLY A 250 6.58 -14.29 30.60
C GLY A 250 6.30 -12.84 30.22
N TYR A 251 5.50 -12.12 31.02
CA TYR A 251 5.27 -10.69 30.85
C TYR A 251 6.54 -9.87 31.04
N VAL A 252 7.32 -10.11 32.10
CA VAL A 252 8.59 -9.40 32.36
C VAL A 252 9.63 -9.71 31.29
N TYR A 253 9.71 -10.95 30.81
CA TYR A 253 10.59 -11.33 29.69
C TYR A 253 10.18 -10.61 28.41
N ARG A 254 8.89 -10.68 28.03
CA ARG A 254 8.39 -9.98 26.84
C ARG A 254 8.59 -8.48 26.94
N TRP A 255 8.27 -7.86 28.07
CA TRP A 255 8.50 -6.45 28.32
C TRP A 255 9.98 -6.07 28.15
N LYS A 256 10.92 -6.87 28.68
CA LYS A 256 12.36 -6.63 28.47
C LYS A 256 12.76 -6.72 26.98
N VAL A 257 12.22 -7.68 26.23
CA VAL A 257 12.48 -7.82 24.78
C VAL A 257 11.93 -6.62 24.02
N GLU A 258 10.67 -6.25 24.23
CA GLU A 258 10.06 -5.05 23.61
C GLU A 258 10.85 -3.77 23.99
N THR A 259 11.22 -3.59 25.26
CA THR A 259 12.03 -2.44 25.74
C THR A 259 13.46 -2.43 25.19
N ALA A 260 14.03 -3.57 24.81
CA ALA A 260 15.34 -3.61 24.14
C ALA A 260 15.22 -3.18 22.66
N LEU A 261 14.16 -3.64 21.98
CA LEU A 261 13.88 -3.35 20.57
C LEU A 261 13.55 -1.87 20.33
N HIS A 262 12.71 -1.27 21.19
CA HIS A 262 12.25 0.13 21.06
C HIS A 262 13.29 1.19 21.50
N ARG A 263 14.55 0.81 21.76
CA ARG A 263 15.63 1.78 21.97
C ARG A 263 15.96 2.46 20.66
N SER A 264 16.24 3.76 20.66
CA SER A 264 16.76 4.46 19.48
C SER A 264 18.03 3.77 18.98
N TRP A 265 18.09 3.53 17.67
CA TRP A 265 19.31 3.10 16.99
C TRP A 265 20.23 4.31 16.74
N ILE A 266 21.53 4.06 16.63
CA ILE A 266 22.55 5.07 16.32
C ILE A 266 23.09 4.73 14.93
N PRO A 267 23.07 5.69 13.97
CA PRO A 267 23.60 5.47 12.64
C PRO A 267 25.06 5.01 12.63
N ASP A 268 25.41 4.18 11.64
CA ASP A 268 26.80 3.84 11.36
C ASP A 268 27.53 5.00 10.65
N ALA A 269 28.87 4.96 10.66
CA ALA A 269 29.71 6.03 10.13
C ALA A 269 29.63 6.22 8.59
N ALA A 270 29.06 5.27 7.83
CA ALA A 270 28.76 5.46 6.41
C ALA A 270 27.40 6.16 6.22
N SER A 271 26.39 5.80 7.02
CA SER A 271 25.11 6.51 7.09
C SER A 271 25.25 7.95 7.60
N GLU A 272 26.08 8.20 8.62
CA GLU A 272 26.42 9.57 9.08
C GLU A 272 27.18 10.37 8.02
N ARG A 273 28.05 9.72 7.24
CA ARG A 273 28.76 10.38 6.13
C ARG A 273 27.82 10.69 4.97
N PHE A 274 26.88 9.80 4.67
CA PHE A 274 25.91 10.00 3.61
C PHE A 274 25.02 11.23 3.87
N SER A 275 24.47 11.37 5.09
CA SER A 275 23.57 12.48 5.44
C SER A 275 24.23 13.88 5.36
N GLN A 276 25.56 13.94 5.40
CA GLN A 276 26.35 15.17 5.30
C GLN A 276 26.70 15.56 3.85
N ASN A 277 26.47 14.67 2.88
CA ASN A 277 26.86 14.88 1.48
C ASN A 277 25.64 15.20 0.59
N PRO A 278 25.83 15.92 -0.54
CA PRO A 278 24.78 16.09 -1.52
C PRO A 278 24.44 14.75 -2.19
N LEU A 279 23.18 14.57 -2.60
CA LEU A 279 22.76 13.42 -3.39
C LEU A 279 23.63 13.25 -4.65
N PRO A 280 24.01 12.01 -5.01
CA PRO A 280 24.60 11.72 -6.32
C PRO A 280 23.58 11.99 -7.44
N PRO A 281 24.04 12.15 -8.70
CA PRO A 281 23.13 12.21 -9.85
C PRO A 281 22.36 10.87 -10.00
N PRO A 282 21.08 10.90 -10.41
CA PRO A 282 20.29 9.69 -10.68
C PRO A 282 20.95 8.79 -11.75
N PRO A 283 21.00 7.45 -11.56
CA PRO A 283 21.62 6.56 -12.52
C PRO A 283 20.96 6.62 -13.91
N GLU A 284 21.73 6.87 -14.97
CA GLU A 284 21.21 6.97 -16.34
C GLU A 284 20.56 5.67 -16.82
N HIS A 285 21.03 4.51 -16.33
CA HIS A 285 20.48 3.21 -16.67
C HIS A 285 19.07 2.95 -16.09
N LEU A 286 18.61 3.73 -15.10
CA LEU A 286 17.24 3.64 -14.58
C LEU A 286 16.24 4.52 -15.36
N GLN A 287 16.71 5.46 -16.19
CA GLN A 287 15.82 6.40 -16.88
C GLN A 287 15.02 5.69 -17.97
N ILE A 288 13.69 5.58 -17.81
CA ILE A 288 12.79 4.87 -18.73
C ILE A 288 12.84 5.40 -20.18
N THR A 289 13.23 6.66 -20.38
CA THR A 289 13.48 7.27 -21.70
C THR A 289 14.60 6.59 -22.50
N ASN A 290 15.46 5.79 -21.85
CA ASN A 290 16.51 5.00 -22.49
C ASN A 290 16.04 3.59 -22.92
N TYR A 291 14.77 3.25 -22.67
CA TYR A 291 14.14 1.94 -22.94
C TYR A 291 13.12 1.99 -24.09
N THR A 292 12.98 0.89 -24.82
CA THR A 292 11.98 0.78 -25.91
C THR A 292 10.71 0.17 -25.37
N LEU A 293 9.71 1.02 -25.11
CA LEU A 293 8.40 0.63 -24.62
C LEU A 293 7.58 -0.07 -25.72
N PRO A 294 6.60 -0.93 -25.38
CA PRO A 294 6.07 -1.25 -24.05
C PRO A 294 6.99 -2.14 -23.20
N LEU A 295 6.76 -2.17 -21.88
CA LEU A 295 7.40 -3.12 -20.96
C LEU A 295 6.64 -4.45 -20.95
N ARG A 296 7.37 -5.55 -20.72
CA ARG A 296 6.84 -6.93 -20.65
C ARG A 296 7.62 -7.76 -19.63
N THR A 297 7.10 -8.91 -19.23
CA THR A 297 7.73 -9.80 -18.24
C THR A 297 8.32 -11.05 -18.87
N ARG A 298 9.55 -11.40 -18.49
CA ARG A 298 10.30 -12.54 -19.04
C ARG A 298 11.09 -13.22 -17.93
N GLY A 299 10.66 -14.41 -17.53
CA GLY A 299 11.20 -15.08 -16.34
C GLY A 299 10.95 -14.23 -15.10
N ARG A 300 12.01 -14.01 -14.31
CA ARG A 300 11.99 -13.15 -13.11
C ARG A 300 11.99 -11.63 -13.38
N ASP A 301 12.21 -11.18 -14.62
CA ASP A 301 12.51 -9.76 -14.90
C ASP A 301 11.42 -9.05 -15.70
N ILE A 302 11.25 -7.75 -15.41
CA ILE A 302 10.58 -6.80 -16.30
C ILE A 302 11.61 -6.34 -17.34
N VAL A 303 11.23 -6.34 -18.62
CA VAL A 303 12.12 -6.04 -19.75
C VAL A 303 11.44 -5.14 -20.79
N ASP A 304 12.26 -4.40 -21.54
CA ASP A 304 11.80 -3.63 -22.71
C ASP A 304 11.57 -4.51 -23.95
N VAL A 305 11.14 -3.92 -25.07
CA VAL A 305 10.96 -4.63 -26.35
C VAL A 305 12.24 -5.36 -26.76
N ASN A 306 13.41 -4.76 -26.60
CA ASN A 306 14.72 -5.36 -26.90
C ASN A 306 15.15 -6.43 -25.90
N GLY A 307 14.40 -6.64 -24.82
CA GLY A 307 14.74 -7.60 -23.77
C GLY A 307 15.81 -7.12 -22.80
N ARG A 308 16.06 -5.81 -22.68
CA ARG A 308 16.89 -5.25 -21.60
C ARG A 308 16.06 -5.17 -20.32
N ARG A 309 16.63 -5.61 -19.18
CA ARG A 309 15.97 -5.51 -17.88
C ARG A 309 15.71 -4.05 -17.52
N PHE A 310 14.47 -3.75 -17.12
CA PHE A 310 14.08 -2.45 -16.56
C PHE A 310 13.73 -2.66 -15.09
N LYS A 311 14.63 -2.23 -14.20
CA LYS A 311 14.49 -2.34 -12.75
C LYS A 311 13.55 -1.26 -12.23
N LEU A 312 12.43 -1.64 -11.61
CA LEU A 312 11.54 -0.71 -10.91
C LEU A 312 12.17 -0.24 -9.60
N ALA A 313 12.53 1.03 -9.57
CA ALA A 313 12.90 1.77 -8.37
C ALA A 313 11.78 2.79 -8.11
N SER A 314 10.71 2.32 -7.46
CA SER A 314 9.47 3.08 -7.27
C SER A 314 9.44 3.84 -5.95
N VAL A 315 8.66 4.93 -5.90
CA VAL A 315 8.21 5.57 -4.65
C VAL A 315 6.69 5.68 -4.61
N ASN A 316 6.09 5.55 -3.43
CA ASN A 316 4.66 5.78 -3.20
C ASN A 316 4.42 7.28 -2.96
N TRP A 317 3.50 7.89 -3.71
CA TRP A 317 3.01 9.26 -3.48
C TRP A 317 1.50 9.21 -3.22
N TYR A 318 1.12 9.15 -1.94
CA TYR A 318 -0.27 8.89 -1.52
C TYR A 318 -1.07 10.18 -1.28
N GLY A 319 -2.39 10.03 -1.14
CA GLY A 319 -3.32 11.11 -0.75
C GLY A 319 -4.61 11.14 -1.56
N ALA A 320 -4.60 10.69 -2.82
CA ALA A 320 -5.82 10.44 -3.60
C ALA A 320 -6.57 9.17 -3.13
N SER A 321 -5.90 8.35 -2.32
CA SER A 321 -6.44 7.32 -1.44
C SER A 321 -7.14 7.85 -0.18
N ASP A 322 -6.86 9.10 0.22
CA ASP A 322 -7.12 9.59 1.56
C ASP A 322 -8.29 10.59 1.60
N GLU A 323 -8.63 11.03 2.81
CA GLU A 323 -9.76 11.90 3.17
C GLU A 323 -9.88 13.25 2.42
N PHE A 324 -8.90 13.66 1.62
CA PHE A 324 -8.93 14.87 0.78
C PHE A 324 -9.00 14.61 -0.74
N PHE A 325 -8.99 13.34 -1.18
CA PHE A 325 -9.08 12.93 -2.59
C PHE A 325 -8.01 13.53 -3.53
N VAL A 326 -6.85 13.90 -2.99
CA VAL A 326 -5.74 14.53 -3.76
C VAL A 326 -4.38 14.13 -3.19
N ALA A 327 -3.40 13.89 -4.06
CA ALA A 327 -2.04 13.55 -3.64
C ALA A 327 -1.43 14.66 -2.76
N GLY A 328 -0.69 14.26 -1.73
CA GLY A 328 -0.14 15.22 -0.75
C GLY A 328 0.81 16.25 -1.37
N GLY A 329 0.86 17.44 -0.78
CA GLY A 329 1.85 18.49 -1.08
C GLY A 329 1.46 19.52 -2.14
N LEU A 330 0.34 19.35 -2.85
CA LEU A 330 -0.10 20.31 -3.88
C LEU A 330 -0.54 21.69 -3.32
N ASP A 331 -0.65 21.81 -2.00
CA ASP A 331 -0.85 23.07 -1.28
C ASP A 331 0.44 23.76 -0.85
N ILE A 332 1.59 23.09 -0.99
CA ILE A 332 2.93 23.57 -0.61
C ILE A 332 3.83 23.75 -1.83
N GLN A 333 3.78 22.82 -2.80
CA GLN A 333 4.70 22.76 -3.93
C GLN A 333 3.97 22.50 -5.25
N HIS A 334 4.48 23.09 -6.35
CA HIS A 334 3.94 22.81 -7.68
C HIS A 334 4.27 21.35 -8.08
N ARG A 335 3.29 20.64 -8.64
CA ARG A 335 3.41 19.22 -9.01
C ARG A 335 4.65 18.88 -9.85
N ASP A 336 5.04 19.78 -10.75
CA ASP A 336 6.23 19.58 -11.59
C ASP A 336 7.54 19.65 -10.79
N ASP A 337 7.59 20.42 -9.71
CA ASP A 337 8.76 20.48 -8.82
C ASP A 337 8.80 19.30 -7.86
N ILE A 338 7.65 18.73 -7.47
CA ILE A 338 7.58 17.42 -6.81
C ILE A 338 8.11 16.34 -7.76
N ALA A 339 7.67 16.31 -9.03
CA ALA A 339 8.15 15.36 -10.04
C ALA A 339 9.67 15.48 -10.30
N LYS A 340 10.21 16.70 -10.41
CA LYS A 340 11.68 16.92 -10.49
C LYS A 340 12.39 16.39 -9.24
N THR A 341 11.78 16.51 -8.07
CA THR A 341 12.35 16.02 -6.81
C THR A 341 12.33 14.49 -6.73
N ILE A 342 11.26 13.82 -7.18
CA ILE A 342 11.20 12.35 -7.34
C ILE A 342 12.36 11.85 -8.21
N LYS A 343 12.60 12.47 -9.38
CA LYS A 343 13.75 12.11 -10.22
C LYS A 343 15.08 12.34 -9.53
N LYS A 344 15.24 13.46 -8.81
CA LYS A 344 16.48 13.79 -8.07
C LYS A 344 16.80 12.78 -6.97
N LEU A 345 15.80 12.12 -6.39
CA LEU A 345 15.97 11.04 -5.41
C LEU A 345 16.43 9.70 -6.03
N GLY A 346 16.45 9.59 -7.37
CA GLY A 346 16.86 8.39 -8.10
C GLY A 346 15.72 7.50 -8.58
N PHE A 347 14.49 7.69 -8.09
CA PHE A 347 13.33 6.91 -8.48
C PHE A 347 12.96 7.10 -9.97
N ASN A 348 12.69 6.00 -10.67
CA ASN A 348 12.25 6.00 -12.06
C ASN A 348 10.74 5.78 -12.23
N SER A 349 10.06 5.35 -11.16
CA SER A 349 8.63 5.04 -11.14
C SER A 349 7.92 5.57 -9.89
N VAL A 350 6.60 5.75 -10.00
CA VAL A 350 5.70 6.13 -8.89
C VAL A 350 4.54 5.15 -8.82
N ARG A 351 4.33 4.57 -7.62
CA ARG A 351 3.06 3.94 -7.24
C ARG A 351 2.13 5.06 -6.77
N LEU A 352 0.96 5.18 -7.39
CA LEU A 352 0.02 6.28 -7.20
C LEU A 352 -1.32 5.78 -6.62
N PRO A 353 -1.43 5.67 -5.28
CA PRO A 353 -2.66 5.32 -4.57
C PRO A 353 -3.89 6.18 -4.90
N TYR A 354 -5.02 5.53 -5.19
CA TYR A 354 -6.35 6.15 -5.24
C TYR A 354 -7.37 5.33 -4.43
N ALA A 355 -8.50 5.95 -4.05
CA ALA A 355 -9.63 5.26 -3.41
C ALA A 355 -10.78 5.02 -4.39
N ASP A 356 -11.51 3.91 -4.28
CA ASP A 356 -12.75 3.71 -5.05
C ASP A 356 -13.74 4.89 -4.86
N GLU A 357 -13.85 5.38 -3.63
CA GLU A 357 -14.67 6.55 -3.30
C GLU A 357 -14.28 7.83 -4.06
N LEU A 358 -13.02 7.98 -4.49
CA LEU A 358 -12.61 9.09 -5.36
C LEU A 358 -13.35 9.04 -6.69
N VAL A 359 -13.46 7.84 -7.28
CA VAL A 359 -14.16 7.63 -8.56
C VAL A 359 -15.67 7.80 -8.37
N ILE A 360 -16.24 7.21 -7.31
CA ILE A 360 -17.68 7.27 -7.01
C ILE A 360 -18.16 8.71 -6.76
N LYS A 361 -17.42 9.51 -5.98
CA LYS A 361 -17.84 10.87 -5.61
C LYS A 361 -17.33 11.94 -6.58
N ASN A 362 -16.11 11.75 -7.09
CA ASN A 362 -15.36 12.69 -7.91
C ASN A 362 -15.54 14.17 -7.50
N PRO A 363 -15.30 14.54 -6.22
CA PRO A 363 -15.62 15.88 -5.72
C PRO A 363 -14.72 16.96 -6.30
N VAL A 364 -15.18 18.21 -6.32
CA VAL A 364 -14.28 19.37 -6.49
C VAL A 364 -13.37 19.45 -5.26
N VAL A 365 -12.06 19.49 -5.48
CA VAL A 365 -11.07 19.54 -4.39
C VAL A 365 -11.00 20.96 -3.82
N GLU A 366 -10.98 21.10 -2.50
CA GLU A 366 -10.90 22.40 -1.84
C GLU A 366 -9.58 23.13 -2.17
N GLU A 367 -9.67 24.41 -2.53
CA GLU A 367 -8.53 25.28 -2.90
C GLU A 367 -7.37 25.24 -1.87
N LYS A 368 -7.69 25.05 -0.58
CA LYS A 368 -6.71 24.91 0.50
C LYS A 368 -5.71 23.76 0.29
N HIS A 369 -6.07 22.74 -0.51
CA HIS A 369 -5.23 21.60 -0.88
C HIS A 369 -4.47 21.80 -2.20
N LEU A 370 -4.68 22.93 -2.90
CA LEU A 370 -4.18 23.21 -4.25
C LEU A 370 -3.43 24.55 -4.36
N ARG A 371 -3.12 25.20 -3.22
CA ARG A 371 -2.56 26.57 -3.17
C ARG A 371 -1.29 26.80 -4.00
N ALA A 372 -0.48 25.76 -4.22
CA ALA A 372 0.74 25.84 -5.04
C ALA A 372 0.52 25.42 -6.50
N ASN A 373 -0.70 25.03 -6.87
CA ASN A 373 -1.14 24.57 -8.19
C ASN A 373 -2.46 25.28 -8.56
N PRO A 374 -2.45 26.62 -8.72
CA PRO A 374 -3.67 27.42 -8.88
C PRO A 374 -4.46 27.11 -10.16
N ASP A 375 -3.83 26.44 -11.13
CA ASP A 375 -4.45 25.96 -12.37
C ASP A 375 -5.34 24.71 -12.17
N LEU A 376 -5.28 24.08 -11.00
CA LEU A 376 -6.12 22.94 -10.61
C LEU A 376 -7.37 23.36 -9.82
N VAL A 377 -7.48 24.63 -9.41
CA VAL A 377 -8.55 25.11 -8.53
C VAL A 377 -9.90 25.07 -9.26
N GLY A 378 -10.87 24.39 -8.66
CA GLY A 378 -12.21 24.18 -9.23
C GLY A 378 -12.34 22.91 -10.09
N LEU A 379 -11.25 22.20 -10.36
CA LEU A 379 -11.30 20.87 -11.00
C LEU A 379 -11.75 19.78 -10.01
N ARG A 380 -12.22 18.65 -10.54
CA ARG A 380 -12.58 17.49 -9.70
C ARG A 380 -11.37 16.61 -9.41
N ALA A 381 -11.48 15.80 -8.36
CA ALA A 381 -10.43 14.91 -7.87
C ALA A 381 -9.88 13.96 -8.96
N LEU A 382 -10.75 13.43 -9.83
CA LEU A 382 -10.36 12.54 -10.91
C LEU A 382 -9.58 13.29 -12.02
N ASP A 383 -10.01 14.50 -12.40
CA ASP A 383 -9.27 15.36 -13.34
C ASP A 383 -7.87 15.67 -12.81
N ILE A 384 -7.79 16.02 -11.52
CA ILE A 384 -6.54 16.32 -10.81
C ILE A 384 -5.63 15.09 -10.77
N PHE A 385 -6.17 13.89 -10.50
CA PHE A 385 -5.43 12.63 -10.56
C PHE A 385 -4.81 12.43 -11.95
N HIS A 386 -5.58 12.57 -13.03
CA HIS A 386 -5.06 12.43 -14.39
C HIS A 386 -4.03 13.49 -14.75
N ILE A 387 -4.15 14.73 -14.23
CA ILE A 387 -3.13 15.78 -14.43
C ILE A 387 -1.84 15.47 -13.67
N ILE A 388 -1.91 14.89 -12.46
CA ILE A 388 -0.73 14.40 -11.72
C ILE A 388 -0.03 13.30 -12.52
N VAL A 389 -0.78 12.30 -13.02
CA VAL A 389 -0.24 11.25 -13.90
C VAL A 389 0.44 11.86 -15.12
N GLN A 390 -0.19 12.83 -15.80
CA GLN A 390 0.43 13.52 -16.92
C GLN A 390 1.72 14.25 -16.56
N THR A 391 1.80 14.96 -15.42
CA THR A 391 3.02 15.64 -14.96
C THR A 391 4.15 14.65 -14.70
N LEU A 392 3.86 13.51 -14.07
CA LEU A 392 4.83 12.43 -13.84
C LEU A 392 5.36 11.87 -15.17
N THR A 393 4.45 11.49 -16.09
CA THR A 393 4.85 10.91 -17.37
C THR A 393 5.57 11.91 -18.29
N LYS A 394 5.17 13.19 -18.29
CA LYS A 394 5.87 14.28 -19.01
C LYS A 394 7.27 14.55 -18.44
N SER A 395 7.49 14.25 -17.16
CA SER A 395 8.82 14.31 -16.53
C SER A 395 9.72 13.13 -16.90
N GLY A 396 9.18 12.08 -17.54
CA GLY A 396 9.90 10.83 -17.78
C GLY A 396 9.98 9.95 -16.53
N ILE A 397 8.92 9.92 -15.74
CA ILE A 397 8.69 8.99 -14.62
C ILE A 397 7.60 8.01 -15.05
N ALA A 398 7.81 6.72 -14.82
CA ALA A 398 6.78 5.70 -15.02
C ALA A 398 5.72 5.75 -13.92
N VAL A 399 4.45 5.52 -14.27
CA VAL A 399 3.34 5.51 -13.32
C VAL A 399 2.72 4.11 -13.24
N ILE A 400 2.55 3.65 -12.01
CA ILE A 400 1.76 2.48 -11.64
C ILE A 400 0.57 3.01 -10.85
N VAL A 401 -0.63 2.91 -11.40
CA VAL A 401 -1.87 3.28 -10.69
C VAL A 401 -2.18 2.17 -9.69
N ASN A 402 -2.56 2.52 -8.46
CA ASN A 402 -2.85 1.54 -7.39
C ASN A 402 -4.22 1.81 -6.75
N ASN A 403 -5.12 0.82 -6.82
CA ASN A 403 -6.40 0.86 -6.11
C ASN A 403 -6.13 0.52 -4.64
N HIS A 404 -6.04 1.55 -3.80
CA HIS A 404 -5.41 1.45 -2.50
C HIS A 404 -6.38 1.11 -1.36
N ILE A 405 -7.63 1.56 -1.49
CA ILE A 405 -8.67 1.48 -0.47
C ILE A 405 -10.05 1.72 -1.11
N THR A 406 -11.14 1.30 -0.46
CA THR A 406 -12.50 1.54 -0.97
C THR A 406 -13.09 2.82 -0.38
N SER A 407 -13.07 2.92 0.95
CA SER A 407 -13.43 4.13 1.68
C SER A 407 -12.22 5.08 1.74
N ALA A 408 -12.36 6.32 1.30
CA ALA A 408 -11.27 7.30 1.40
C ALA A 408 -10.95 7.60 2.89
N THR A 409 -9.76 7.22 3.31
CA THR A 409 -9.17 7.42 4.65
C THR A 409 -7.68 7.09 4.58
N TRP A 410 -6.88 7.61 5.51
CA TRP A 410 -5.50 7.13 5.68
C TRP A 410 -5.52 5.62 6.02
N CYS A 411 -4.87 4.81 5.17
CA CYS A 411 -4.67 3.36 5.35
C CYS A 411 -3.62 3.09 6.44
N CYS A 412 -3.58 1.96 7.14
CA CYS A 412 -4.34 0.73 6.94
C CYS A 412 -4.86 0.19 8.28
N GLY A 413 -6.08 0.58 8.64
CA GLY A 413 -6.79 0.05 9.82
C GLY A 413 -7.33 -1.37 9.60
N ALA A 414 -7.75 -2.02 10.68
CA ALA A 414 -8.40 -3.33 10.65
C ALA A 414 -9.88 -3.26 10.21
N ASP A 415 -10.23 -2.39 9.27
CA ASP A 415 -11.60 -2.22 8.78
C ASP A 415 -11.95 -3.36 7.80
N PRO A 416 -12.98 -4.20 8.08
CA PRO A 416 -13.38 -5.26 7.18
C PRO A 416 -13.91 -4.75 5.83
N CYS A 417 -14.38 -3.50 5.76
CA CYS A 417 -14.95 -2.91 4.56
C CYS A 417 -13.93 -2.54 3.48
N ASP A 418 -12.66 -2.42 3.84
CA ASP A 418 -11.56 -2.10 2.92
C ASP A 418 -10.63 -3.30 2.65
N ALA A 419 -10.83 -4.39 3.38
CA ALA A 419 -9.94 -5.55 3.44
C ALA A 419 -9.79 -6.35 2.12
N GLY A 420 -10.75 -6.22 1.21
CA GLY A 420 -10.71 -6.82 -0.13
C GLY A 420 -11.20 -5.84 -1.21
N TRP A 421 -11.34 -6.32 -2.43
CA TRP A 421 -11.78 -5.53 -3.59
C TRP A 421 -13.30 -5.33 -3.65
N SER A 422 -14.09 -6.15 -2.95
CA SER A 422 -15.54 -5.99 -2.79
C SER A 422 -15.96 -6.18 -1.33
N ASN A 423 -17.03 -5.52 -0.93
CA ASN A 423 -17.53 -5.50 0.45
C ASN A 423 -19.08 -5.53 0.56
N ASP A 424 -19.76 -5.60 -0.58
CA ASP A 424 -21.21 -5.80 -0.75
C ASP A 424 -21.80 -6.82 0.25
N HIS A 425 -21.14 -7.96 0.41
CA HIS A 425 -21.48 -9.10 1.26
C HIS A 425 -21.44 -8.81 2.78
N LEU A 426 -20.83 -7.70 3.21
CA LEU A 426 -20.87 -7.22 4.60
C LEU A 426 -22.15 -6.41 4.90
N GLY A 427 -23.03 -6.21 3.91
CA GLY A 427 -24.31 -5.56 4.10
C GLY A 427 -24.17 -4.06 4.44
N PRO A 428 -25.11 -3.48 5.21
CA PRO A 428 -25.18 -2.04 5.46
C PRO A 428 -24.13 -1.52 6.48
N ILE A 429 -23.13 -2.34 6.85
CA ILE A 429 -22.07 -1.95 7.80
C ILE A 429 -21.07 -0.99 7.14
N CYS A 430 -20.83 -1.14 5.83
CA CYS A 430 -19.79 -0.40 5.13
C CYS A 430 -20.27 0.96 4.62
N ARG A 431 -19.45 2.00 4.86
CA ARG A 431 -19.71 3.40 4.51
C ARG A 431 -19.72 3.64 3.00
N VAL A 432 -18.81 2.97 2.30
CA VAL A 432 -18.76 2.86 0.84
C VAL A 432 -18.97 1.39 0.53
N ARG A 433 -19.87 1.08 -0.40
CA ARG A 433 -20.22 -0.30 -0.76
C ARG A 433 -19.95 -0.54 -2.24
N GLN A 434 -19.31 -1.66 -2.56
CA GLN A 434 -19.11 -2.10 -3.93
C GLN A 434 -19.10 -3.63 -4.05
N THR A 435 -19.67 -4.10 -5.15
CA THR A 435 -19.48 -5.43 -5.74
C THR A 435 -18.13 -5.50 -6.46
N GLU A 436 -17.77 -6.68 -6.97
CA GLU A 436 -16.58 -6.84 -7.80
C GLU A 436 -16.73 -6.16 -9.18
N ASP A 437 -17.93 -6.19 -9.78
CA ASP A 437 -18.16 -5.58 -11.08
C ASP A 437 -18.10 -4.04 -11.01
N GLU A 438 -18.54 -3.43 -9.91
CA GLU A 438 -18.38 -1.99 -9.65
C GLU A 438 -16.90 -1.61 -9.46
N TRP A 439 -16.12 -2.40 -8.72
CA TRP A 439 -14.66 -2.22 -8.61
C TRP A 439 -13.94 -2.29 -9.96
N ILE A 440 -14.33 -3.23 -10.84
CA ILE A 440 -13.82 -3.29 -12.22
C ILE A 440 -14.21 -2.03 -13.01
N GLN A 441 -15.44 -1.52 -12.87
CA GLN A 441 -15.89 -0.28 -13.52
C GLN A 441 -15.15 0.97 -12.99
N HIS A 442 -14.80 1.03 -11.71
CA HIS A 442 -13.94 2.09 -11.17
C HIS A 442 -12.54 2.05 -11.82
N TRP A 443 -11.99 0.84 -11.99
CA TRP A 443 -10.73 0.58 -12.67
C TRP A 443 -10.76 1.01 -14.15
N GLU A 444 -11.83 0.66 -14.88
CA GLU A 444 -12.04 1.13 -16.26
C GLU A 444 -12.12 2.66 -16.31
N THR A 445 -12.88 3.27 -15.39
CA THR A 445 -13.07 4.74 -15.33
C THR A 445 -11.75 5.49 -15.11
N ILE A 446 -10.90 5.07 -14.16
CA ILE A 446 -9.65 5.78 -13.86
C ILE A 446 -8.52 5.48 -14.89
N MET A 447 -8.61 4.39 -15.64
CA MET A 447 -7.59 4.02 -16.62
C MET A 447 -7.93 4.45 -18.06
N LEU A 448 -9.20 4.79 -18.36
CA LEU A 448 -9.64 5.22 -19.68
C LEU A 448 -8.82 6.40 -20.25
N PRO A 449 -8.49 7.48 -19.49
CA PRO A 449 -7.66 8.58 -19.99
C PRO A 449 -6.16 8.25 -20.12
N HIS A 450 -5.77 7.00 -19.87
CA HIS A 450 -4.37 6.57 -19.79
C HIS A 450 -3.99 5.48 -20.80
N ILE A 451 -4.96 4.96 -21.58
CA ILE A 451 -4.75 3.93 -22.63
C ILE A 451 -3.58 4.30 -23.57
N ASN A 452 -3.49 5.55 -24.01
CA ASN A 452 -2.49 6.02 -24.96
C ASN A 452 -1.23 6.64 -24.32
N ASN A 453 -1.02 6.49 -23.01
CA ASN A 453 0.16 7.02 -22.31
C ASN A 453 1.18 5.90 -22.03
N PRO A 454 2.28 5.78 -22.80
CA PRO A 454 3.19 4.65 -22.70
C PRO A 454 4.02 4.63 -21.40
N LEU A 455 4.05 5.73 -20.64
CA LEU A 455 4.67 5.77 -19.31
C LEU A 455 3.69 5.43 -18.17
N VAL A 456 2.39 5.24 -18.44
CA VAL A 456 1.50 4.53 -17.50
C VAL A 456 1.71 3.04 -17.75
N ILE A 457 2.66 2.46 -17.03
CA ILE A 457 3.22 1.14 -17.35
C ILE A 457 2.44 -0.02 -16.76
N GLY A 458 1.55 0.21 -15.78
CA GLY A 458 0.84 -0.88 -15.12
C GLY A 458 -0.22 -0.47 -14.13
N VAL A 459 -0.97 -1.49 -13.70
CA VAL A 459 -2.13 -1.43 -12.81
C VAL A 459 -1.91 -2.39 -11.64
N ASP A 460 -1.91 -1.84 -10.43
CA ASP A 460 -1.69 -2.57 -9.18
C ASP A 460 -3.04 -2.80 -8.49
N LEU A 461 -3.60 -3.98 -8.75
CA LEU A 461 -5.05 -4.18 -8.83
C LEU A 461 -5.80 -3.92 -7.52
N ARG A 462 -5.23 -4.32 -6.38
CA ARG A 462 -5.77 -4.00 -5.05
C ARG A 462 -4.68 -4.11 -3.99
N ASN A 463 -4.51 -3.03 -3.25
CA ASN A 463 -3.61 -2.94 -2.11
C ASN A 463 -3.98 -3.90 -0.97
N GLU A 464 -2.99 -4.65 -0.52
CA GLU A 464 -2.94 -5.39 0.74
C GLU A 464 -4.20 -6.23 1.04
N ILE A 465 -4.49 -7.21 0.17
CA ILE A 465 -5.58 -8.16 0.40
C ILE A 465 -5.41 -8.85 1.75
N ARG A 466 -6.40 -8.64 2.63
CA ARG A 466 -6.39 -9.07 4.03
C ARG A 466 -7.78 -9.58 4.40
N GLY A 467 -7.87 -10.36 5.47
CA GLY A 467 -9.16 -10.91 5.88
C GLY A 467 -9.16 -11.38 7.33
N LEU A 468 -10.19 -10.96 8.08
CA LEU A 468 -10.44 -11.47 9.42
C LEU A 468 -10.50 -13.01 9.38
N TRP A 469 -9.51 -13.66 9.97
CA TRP A 469 -9.37 -15.12 10.02
C TRP A 469 -9.33 -15.81 8.63
N GLY A 470 -8.72 -15.16 7.64
CA GLY A 470 -8.50 -15.75 6.31
C GLY A 470 -9.74 -15.75 5.40
N THR A 471 -10.69 -14.83 5.60
CA THR A 471 -11.89 -14.68 4.77
C THR A 471 -11.62 -14.28 3.32
N MET A 472 -10.45 -13.71 3.02
CA MET A 472 -9.98 -13.35 1.68
C MET A 472 -8.76 -14.20 1.26
N PRO A 473 -8.91 -15.52 1.06
CA PRO A 473 -7.81 -16.39 0.68
C PRO A 473 -7.45 -16.21 -0.81
N TRP A 474 -6.24 -16.64 -1.18
CA TRP A 474 -5.74 -16.63 -2.56
C TRP A 474 -6.69 -17.28 -3.57
N SER A 475 -7.46 -18.29 -3.15
CA SER A 475 -8.47 -18.96 -3.98
C SER A 475 -9.69 -18.11 -4.35
N LYS A 476 -9.97 -17.02 -3.61
CA LYS A 476 -10.92 -15.98 -4.03
C LYS A 476 -10.23 -14.85 -4.80
N TRP A 477 -9.07 -14.39 -4.31
CA TRP A 477 -8.37 -13.24 -4.89
C TRP A 477 -7.88 -13.51 -6.32
N ALA A 478 -7.18 -14.63 -6.55
CA ALA A 478 -6.61 -14.95 -7.85
C ALA A 478 -7.62 -14.86 -9.02
N PRO A 479 -8.82 -15.48 -8.97
CA PRO A 479 -9.78 -15.36 -10.06
C PRO A 479 -10.44 -13.97 -10.19
N ALA A 480 -10.43 -13.12 -9.16
CA ALA A 480 -10.90 -11.73 -9.26
C ALA A 480 -9.83 -10.83 -9.91
N ALA A 481 -8.56 -11.02 -9.52
CA ALA A 481 -7.40 -10.39 -10.15
C ALA A 481 -7.31 -10.75 -11.65
N GLU A 482 -7.62 -12.00 -12.03
CA GLU A 482 -7.71 -12.42 -13.44
C GLU A 482 -8.82 -11.67 -14.20
N ARG A 483 -10.03 -11.57 -13.64
CA ARG A 483 -11.16 -10.87 -14.30
C ARG A 483 -10.88 -9.38 -14.50
N CYS A 484 -10.38 -8.71 -13.47
CA CYS A 484 -10.04 -7.28 -13.53
C CYS A 484 -8.83 -7.03 -14.45
N GLY A 485 -7.76 -7.80 -14.29
CA GLY A 485 -6.56 -7.72 -15.14
C GLY A 485 -6.86 -7.96 -16.61
N ASN A 486 -7.66 -8.97 -16.95
CA ASN A 486 -8.04 -9.25 -18.33
C ASN A 486 -8.97 -8.17 -18.93
N ARG A 487 -9.84 -7.53 -18.12
CA ARG A 487 -10.64 -6.38 -18.59
C ARG A 487 -9.76 -5.18 -18.90
N LEU A 488 -8.83 -4.83 -18.00
CA LEU A 488 -7.89 -3.73 -18.23
C LEU A 488 -6.97 -4.01 -19.44
N LEU A 489 -6.56 -5.26 -19.66
CA LEU A 489 -5.81 -5.69 -20.84
C LEU A 489 -6.62 -5.65 -22.16
N GLN A 490 -7.94 -5.59 -22.11
CA GLN A 490 -8.78 -5.33 -23.29
C GLN A 490 -8.77 -3.84 -23.67
N MET A 491 -8.66 -2.93 -22.69
CA MET A 491 -8.50 -1.49 -22.92
C MET A 491 -7.08 -1.16 -23.44
N ASN A 492 -6.05 -1.72 -22.80
CA ASN A 492 -4.67 -1.60 -23.26
C ASN A 492 -3.88 -2.89 -23.00
N ARG A 493 -3.50 -3.57 -24.07
CA ARG A 493 -2.71 -4.81 -24.05
C ARG A 493 -1.28 -4.65 -23.56
N ASP A 494 -0.79 -3.42 -23.35
CA ASP A 494 0.58 -3.11 -22.95
C ASP A 494 0.82 -2.89 -21.46
N TRP A 495 -0.25 -2.75 -20.65
CA TRP A 495 -0.09 -2.60 -19.20
C TRP A 495 0.45 -3.86 -18.53
N LEU A 496 1.39 -3.69 -17.60
CA LEU A 496 1.75 -4.69 -16.62
C LEU A 496 0.60 -4.81 -15.59
N VAL A 497 0.10 -6.02 -15.39
CA VAL A 497 -0.90 -6.33 -14.37
C VAL A 497 -0.17 -6.81 -13.14
N ILE A 498 -0.19 -5.99 -12.09
CA ILE A 498 0.47 -6.24 -10.81
C ILE A 498 -0.57 -6.83 -9.85
N VAL A 499 -0.28 -8.01 -9.32
CA VAL A 499 -1.16 -8.74 -8.40
C VAL A 499 -0.45 -8.91 -7.06
N GLU A 500 -0.91 -8.19 -6.05
CA GLU A 500 -0.35 -8.31 -4.70
C GLU A 500 -0.72 -9.64 -4.01
N GLY A 501 0.04 -10.00 -2.97
CA GLY A 501 -0.20 -11.19 -2.15
C GLY A 501 -1.41 -11.08 -1.20
N THR A 502 -1.66 -12.18 -0.46
CA THR A 502 -2.61 -12.18 0.66
C THR A 502 -1.92 -11.89 2.01
N GLU A 503 -2.72 -11.71 3.07
CA GLU A 503 -2.25 -11.36 4.43
C GLU A 503 -1.52 -10.00 4.45
N SER A 504 -2.19 -8.96 3.95
CA SER A 504 -1.60 -7.64 3.68
C SER A 504 -0.35 -7.77 2.79
N SER A 505 -0.49 -8.46 1.67
CA SER A 505 0.57 -8.67 0.67
C SER A 505 1.85 -9.35 1.18
N ASN A 506 1.79 -10.03 2.33
CA ASN A 506 2.93 -10.79 2.89
C ASN A 506 3.05 -12.21 2.34
N ASP A 507 1.98 -12.82 1.78
CA ASP A 507 1.97 -14.23 1.34
C ASP A 507 1.59 -14.43 -0.14
N LEU A 508 2.57 -14.89 -0.93
CA LEU A 508 2.43 -15.39 -2.30
C LEU A 508 2.76 -16.91 -2.41
N SER A 509 2.89 -17.65 -1.30
CA SER A 509 3.24 -19.09 -1.29
C SER A 509 2.23 -20.00 -1.99
N LYS A 510 1.07 -19.43 -2.35
CA LYS A 510 -0.02 -20.11 -3.07
C LYS A 510 0.12 -20.02 -4.59
N VAL A 511 0.94 -19.10 -5.12
CA VAL A 511 1.22 -18.95 -6.57
C VAL A 511 1.72 -20.27 -7.19
N CYS A 512 2.64 -20.98 -6.53
CA CYS A 512 3.13 -22.30 -6.99
C CYS A 512 2.03 -23.39 -7.13
N LYS A 513 0.81 -23.17 -6.60
CA LYS A 513 -0.34 -24.10 -6.68
C LYS A 513 -1.49 -23.56 -7.52
N ARG A 514 -1.63 -22.24 -7.58
CA ARG A 514 -2.62 -21.51 -8.38
C ARG A 514 -1.96 -20.20 -8.86
N PRO A 515 -1.18 -20.24 -9.96
CA PRO A 515 -0.69 -19.01 -10.58
C PRO A 515 -1.87 -18.22 -11.17
N ILE A 516 -1.68 -16.91 -11.34
CA ILE A 516 -2.55 -16.05 -12.15
C ILE A 516 -2.33 -16.39 -13.63
N LEU A 517 -3.42 -16.49 -14.39
CA LEU A 517 -3.44 -16.73 -15.83
C LEU A 517 -4.17 -15.57 -16.51
N LEU A 518 -3.41 -14.72 -17.20
CA LEU A 518 -3.93 -13.58 -17.96
C LEU A 518 -4.13 -13.95 -19.44
N ASP A 519 -5.09 -13.31 -20.10
CA ASP A 519 -5.37 -13.53 -21.54
C ASP A 519 -4.24 -12.96 -22.43
N VAL A 520 -3.47 -12.00 -21.93
CA VAL A 520 -2.25 -11.48 -22.57
C VAL A 520 -1.04 -11.99 -21.79
N THR A 521 -0.19 -12.77 -22.46
CA THR A 521 1.06 -13.28 -21.89
C THR A 521 2.07 -12.15 -21.64
N HIS A 522 3.06 -12.40 -20.78
CA HIS A 522 4.16 -11.46 -20.50
C HIS A 522 3.73 -10.10 -19.90
N ARG A 523 2.58 -10.03 -19.21
CA ARG A 523 2.14 -8.83 -18.48
C ARG A 523 2.05 -8.99 -16.97
N LEU A 524 2.07 -10.21 -16.46
CA LEU A 524 1.92 -10.50 -15.04
C LEU A 524 3.19 -10.15 -14.24
N VAL A 525 3.01 -9.35 -13.20
CA VAL A 525 3.97 -9.09 -12.10
C VAL A 525 3.28 -9.46 -10.78
N TYR A 526 3.99 -10.08 -9.85
CA TYR A 526 3.48 -10.22 -8.48
C TYR A 526 4.02 -9.08 -7.59
N SER A 527 3.24 -8.67 -6.59
CA SER A 527 3.67 -7.70 -5.58
C SER A 527 3.67 -8.29 -4.17
N ALA A 528 4.70 -7.94 -3.40
CA ALA A 528 4.84 -8.30 -1.99
C ALA A 528 5.11 -7.05 -1.15
N HIS A 529 4.49 -6.93 0.02
CA HIS A 529 4.75 -5.84 0.97
C HIS A 529 5.54 -6.35 2.17
N VAL A 530 6.47 -5.54 2.66
CA VAL A 530 7.36 -5.94 3.73
C VAL A 530 7.60 -4.77 4.68
N TYR A 531 7.35 -5.01 5.97
CA TYR A 531 7.50 -4.02 7.03
C TYR A 531 8.07 -4.63 8.32
N ALA A 532 8.51 -3.78 9.25
CA ALA A 532 9.06 -4.19 10.54
C ALA A 532 8.13 -5.13 11.33
N TRP A 533 6.80 -4.92 11.22
CA TRP A 533 5.77 -5.73 11.85
C TRP A 533 5.36 -6.99 11.08
N SER A 534 5.83 -7.19 9.84
CA SER A 534 5.58 -8.41 9.06
C SER A 534 6.02 -9.66 9.82
N GLY A 535 5.38 -10.80 9.55
CA GLY A 535 5.54 -12.01 10.35
C GLY A 535 4.83 -11.99 11.71
N TRP A 536 4.03 -10.96 12.02
CA TRP A 536 3.11 -11.00 13.17
C TRP A 536 2.19 -12.23 13.11
N GLY A 537 1.91 -12.83 14.27
CA GLY A 537 1.15 -14.10 14.36
C GLY A 537 1.97 -15.38 14.09
N SER A 538 3.19 -15.28 13.56
CA SER A 538 4.11 -16.43 13.45
C SER A 538 4.71 -16.85 14.81
N TRP A 539 5.23 -18.08 14.89
CA TRP A 539 5.93 -18.58 16.07
C TRP A 539 7.30 -17.93 16.25
N GLU A 540 7.96 -17.53 15.16
CA GLU A 540 9.26 -16.87 15.13
C GLU A 540 9.17 -15.34 15.32
N GLY A 541 7.97 -14.78 15.51
CA GLY A 541 7.75 -13.37 15.80
C GLY A 541 7.87 -12.41 14.59
N ARG A 542 7.75 -11.11 14.87
CA ARG A 542 7.82 -10.03 13.86
C ARG A 542 9.23 -9.90 13.29
N PHE A 543 9.36 -9.44 12.05
CA PHE A 543 10.65 -9.31 11.36
C PHE A 543 11.64 -8.40 12.10
N LEU A 544 11.18 -7.35 12.80
CA LEU A 544 12.00 -6.51 13.69
C LEU A 544 12.67 -7.28 14.87
N GLN A 545 12.28 -8.53 15.11
CA GLN A 545 12.72 -9.38 16.23
C GLN A 545 13.56 -10.59 15.79
N ARG A 546 13.75 -10.79 14.48
CA ARG A 546 14.36 -11.99 13.90
C ARG A 546 15.83 -11.79 13.54
N ASP A 547 16.57 -12.90 13.49
CA ASP A 547 17.82 -13.03 12.77
C ASP A 547 17.60 -13.16 11.24
N TYR A 548 18.70 -13.07 10.48
CA TYR A 548 18.66 -13.09 9.03
C TYR A 548 18.16 -14.42 8.46
N ASP A 549 18.55 -15.54 9.03
CA ASP A 549 18.18 -16.86 8.49
C ASP A 549 16.67 -17.12 8.67
N SER A 550 16.10 -16.73 9.81
CA SER A 550 14.66 -16.77 10.10
C SER A 550 13.87 -15.79 9.22
N PHE A 551 14.41 -14.59 8.97
CA PHE A 551 13.82 -13.60 8.06
C PHE A 551 13.84 -14.12 6.60
N ALA A 552 15.02 -14.42 6.05
CA ALA A 552 15.23 -14.85 4.68
C ALA A 552 14.50 -16.15 4.34
N LYS A 553 14.40 -17.10 5.29
CA LYS A 553 13.59 -18.33 5.14
C LYS A 553 12.11 -18.03 4.93
N THR A 554 11.51 -17.10 5.69
CA THR A 554 10.11 -16.69 5.48
C THR A 554 9.97 -15.90 4.19
N MET A 555 10.87 -14.96 3.89
CA MET A 555 10.83 -14.19 2.64
C MET A 555 10.91 -15.09 1.40
N HIS A 556 11.81 -16.07 1.39
CA HIS A 556 11.90 -17.08 0.32
C HIS A 556 10.65 -17.97 0.25
N HIS A 557 10.09 -18.42 1.38
CA HIS A 557 8.87 -19.22 1.40
C HIS A 557 7.65 -18.45 0.85
N ASN A 558 7.53 -17.18 1.25
CA ASN A 558 6.38 -16.36 0.94
C ASN A 558 6.39 -15.89 -0.51
N TRP A 559 7.53 -15.41 -1.03
CA TRP A 559 7.61 -14.88 -2.41
C TRP A 559 8.94 -15.12 -3.12
N GLY A 560 10.09 -15.17 -2.43
CA GLY A 560 11.41 -15.24 -3.07
C GLY A 560 11.61 -16.46 -3.98
N TYR A 561 10.92 -17.58 -3.70
CA TYR A 561 10.91 -18.76 -4.57
C TYR A 561 10.38 -18.50 -5.99
N ILE A 562 9.56 -17.45 -6.19
CA ILE A 562 8.99 -17.08 -7.51
C ILE A 562 10.11 -16.52 -8.39
N VAL A 563 10.94 -15.64 -7.81
CA VAL A 563 12.12 -15.02 -8.43
C VAL A 563 13.18 -16.10 -8.71
N ASP A 564 13.51 -16.92 -7.71
CA ASP A 564 14.54 -17.97 -7.83
C ASP A 564 14.18 -19.03 -8.90
N LYS A 565 12.89 -19.31 -9.10
CA LYS A 565 12.40 -20.27 -10.09
C LYS A 565 12.00 -19.65 -11.43
N GLN A 566 12.30 -18.37 -11.67
CA GLN A 566 12.00 -17.69 -12.94
C GLN A 566 10.50 -17.70 -13.31
N ILE A 567 9.60 -17.77 -12.31
CA ILE A 567 8.16 -17.97 -12.54
C ILE A 567 7.49 -16.70 -13.08
N ALA A 568 7.82 -15.55 -12.48
CA ALA A 568 7.38 -14.21 -12.85
C ALA A 568 8.22 -13.19 -12.06
N PRO A 569 8.20 -11.90 -12.41
CA PRO A 569 8.79 -10.86 -11.56
C PRO A 569 8.04 -10.71 -10.24
N VAL A 570 8.78 -10.40 -9.19
CA VAL A 570 8.22 -9.92 -7.91
C VAL A 570 8.76 -8.52 -7.65
N TRP A 571 7.86 -7.55 -7.61
CA TRP A 571 8.13 -6.17 -7.20
C TRP A 571 7.74 -6.02 -5.73
N VAL A 572 8.63 -5.50 -4.89
CA VAL A 572 8.32 -5.30 -3.46
C VAL A 572 7.69 -3.92 -3.29
N GLY A 573 6.41 -3.80 -3.65
CA GLY A 573 5.70 -2.52 -3.91
C GLY A 573 5.59 -1.55 -2.73
N GLU A 574 5.67 -2.07 -1.51
CA GLU A 574 5.86 -1.28 -0.30
C GLU A 574 6.95 -1.86 0.61
N ILE A 575 7.95 -1.01 0.87
CA ILE A 575 8.94 -1.14 1.94
C ILE A 575 9.05 0.21 2.66
N GLY A 576 9.18 0.22 3.98
CA GLY A 576 9.32 1.47 4.74
C GLY A 576 10.03 1.29 6.08
N ALA A 577 10.68 2.37 6.52
CA ALA A 577 11.33 2.48 7.83
C ALA A 577 11.33 3.95 8.30
N PRO A 578 11.32 4.22 9.62
CA PRO A 578 11.21 5.57 10.13
C PRO A 578 12.53 6.36 10.04
N VAL A 579 12.42 7.69 9.90
CA VAL A 579 13.54 8.65 9.96
C VAL A 579 14.36 8.48 11.26
N GLN A 580 13.68 8.17 12.37
CA GLN A 580 14.28 7.88 13.67
C GLN A 580 13.99 6.42 14.05
N PRO A 581 14.83 5.45 13.62
CA PRO A 581 14.61 4.03 13.88
C PRO A 581 14.90 3.64 15.33
N SER A 582 14.14 2.65 15.80
CA SER A 582 14.54 1.83 16.92
C SER A 582 15.54 0.74 16.48
N VAL A 583 16.19 0.07 17.43
CA VAL A 583 17.06 -1.08 17.18
C VAL A 583 16.32 -2.20 16.43
N GLY A 584 15.02 -2.38 16.71
CA GLY A 584 14.18 -3.32 15.96
C GLY A 584 13.97 -2.90 14.50
N ASP A 585 13.67 -1.63 14.25
CA ASP A 585 13.45 -1.11 12.89
C ASP A 585 14.73 -1.19 12.05
N ALA A 586 15.88 -0.82 12.63
CA ALA A 586 17.17 -0.90 11.96
C ALA A 586 17.59 -2.36 11.67
N ASN A 587 17.37 -3.28 12.61
CA ASN A 587 17.60 -4.72 12.39
C ASN A 587 16.78 -5.22 11.20
N TYR A 588 15.47 -4.98 11.22
CA TYR A 588 14.57 -5.32 10.12
C TYR A 588 15.03 -4.73 8.78
N TRP A 589 15.33 -3.43 8.74
CA TRP A 589 15.69 -2.72 7.51
C TRP A 589 16.97 -3.29 6.90
N GLN A 590 18.01 -3.52 7.71
CA GLN A 590 19.27 -4.15 7.26
C GLN A 590 19.04 -5.58 6.72
N HIS A 591 18.14 -6.34 7.33
CA HIS A 591 17.79 -7.70 6.87
C HIS A 591 17.03 -7.65 5.53
N LEU A 592 16.10 -6.70 5.37
CA LEU A 592 15.39 -6.49 4.11
C LEU A 592 16.34 -6.05 2.99
N VAL A 593 17.11 -4.97 3.19
CA VAL A 593 18.02 -4.43 2.17
C VAL A 593 18.98 -5.51 1.68
N ARG A 594 19.58 -6.28 2.61
CA ARG A 594 20.43 -7.43 2.26
C ARG A 594 19.70 -8.47 1.41
N PHE A 595 18.46 -8.82 1.75
CA PHE A 595 17.69 -9.79 0.97
C PHE A 595 17.31 -9.26 -0.42
N LEU A 596 16.96 -7.98 -0.54
CA LEU A 596 16.69 -7.33 -1.84
C LEU A 596 17.95 -7.23 -2.70
N GLN A 597 19.14 -7.03 -2.10
CA GLN A 597 20.43 -7.10 -2.79
C GLN A 597 20.76 -8.54 -3.22
N GLU A 598 20.69 -9.52 -2.32
CA GLU A 598 20.92 -10.95 -2.63
C GLU A 598 19.97 -11.52 -3.70
N LYS A 599 18.77 -10.95 -3.82
CA LYS A 599 17.78 -11.32 -4.84
C LYS A 599 17.77 -10.40 -6.07
N ASP A 600 18.52 -9.30 -6.07
CA ASP A 600 18.40 -8.23 -7.07
C ASP A 600 16.93 -7.86 -7.34
N SER A 601 16.18 -7.58 -6.27
CA SER A 601 14.74 -7.32 -6.35
C SER A 601 14.44 -5.89 -6.82
N ASP A 602 13.27 -5.75 -7.42
CA ASP A 602 12.63 -4.48 -7.74
C ASP A 602 11.80 -4.02 -6.53
N PHE A 603 11.69 -2.72 -6.26
CA PHE A 603 11.11 -2.22 -4.99
C PHE A 603 10.25 -0.95 -5.14
N GLY A 604 9.43 -0.68 -4.13
CA GLY A 604 8.63 0.54 -3.99
C GLY A 604 8.69 1.07 -2.56
N TYR A 605 9.21 2.28 -2.37
CA TYR A 605 9.35 2.85 -1.03
C TYR A 605 8.07 3.55 -0.55
N TRP A 606 7.64 3.30 0.70
CA TRP A 606 6.59 4.04 1.39
C TRP A 606 7.22 5.00 2.43
N ALA A 607 7.17 6.33 2.25
CA ALA A 607 6.57 7.08 1.14
C ALA A 607 7.32 8.39 0.86
N LEU A 608 6.98 9.03 -0.27
CA LEU A 608 7.46 10.36 -0.63
C LEU A 608 6.99 11.43 0.38
N ASN A 609 5.76 11.27 0.88
CA ASN A 609 5.03 12.28 1.64
C ASN A 609 5.76 12.73 2.91
N ALA A 610 5.75 14.04 3.18
CA ALA A 610 6.26 14.61 4.44
C ALA A 610 5.25 14.55 5.60
N ARG A 611 3.95 14.53 5.27
CA ARG A 611 2.83 14.68 6.22
C ARG A 611 1.69 13.73 5.90
N LYS A 612 1.09 13.14 6.93
CA LYS A 612 -0.19 12.42 6.86
C LYS A 612 -1.33 13.46 6.78
N PRO A 613 -2.34 13.30 5.90
CA PRO A 613 -3.49 14.21 5.81
C PRO A 613 -4.17 14.46 7.17
N LYS A 614 -4.42 13.37 7.90
CA LYS A 614 -5.10 13.39 9.19
C LYS A 614 -4.29 14.10 10.27
N GLY A 615 -4.76 15.28 10.67
CA GLY A 615 -4.14 16.11 11.71
C GLY A 615 -2.80 16.74 11.32
N ASN A 616 -2.38 16.66 10.06
CA ASN A 616 -1.05 17.09 9.60
C ASN A 616 0.12 16.48 10.41
N ALA A 617 -0.05 15.23 10.85
CA ALA A 617 1.00 14.50 11.58
C ALA A 617 2.22 14.27 10.68
N THR A 618 3.42 14.30 11.24
CA THR A 618 4.66 13.99 10.51
C THR A 618 4.56 12.57 9.94
N GLU A 619 4.79 12.41 8.63
CA GLU A 619 4.94 11.08 8.07
C GLU A 619 6.28 10.51 8.54
N ARG A 620 6.24 9.60 9.51
CA ARG A 620 7.44 9.07 10.18
C ARG A 620 8.35 8.35 9.19
N TYR A 621 7.80 7.86 8.06
CA TYR A 621 8.54 7.16 7.00
C TYR A 621 8.93 8.07 5.82
N GLY A 622 8.62 9.38 5.86
CA GLY A 622 8.77 10.30 4.72
C GLY A 622 10.19 10.43 4.16
N LEU A 623 10.28 10.73 2.86
CA LEU A 623 11.53 11.08 2.16
C LEU A 623 11.67 12.58 1.87
N LEU A 624 10.64 13.38 2.11
CA LEU A 624 10.68 14.84 1.98
C LEU A 624 10.46 15.54 3.33
N GLN A 625 11.06 16.71 3.47
CA GLN A 625 10.73 17.68 4.51
C GLN A 625 9.42 18.42 4.19
N ASP A 626 8.92 19.21 5.15
CA ASP A 626 7.67 19.98 5.04
C ASP A 626 7.60 20.97 3.86
N ASP A 627 8.71 21.29 3.20
CA ASP A 627 8.76 22.14 1.99
C ASP A 627 8.45 21.39 0.68
N TRP A 628 8.22 20.06 0.77
CA TRP A 628 8.00 19.15 -0.36
C TRP A 628 9.07 19.24 -1.46
N LYS A 629 10.31 19.54 -1.07
CA LYS A 629 11.43 19.82 -1.99
C LYS A 629 12.80 19.39 -1.46
N THR A 630 13.00 19.44 -0.15
CA THR A 630 14.24 19.05 0.51
C THR A 630 14.16 17.57 0.91
N PRO A 631 15.05 16.71 0.38
CA PRO A 631 15.14 15.31 0.77
C PRO A 631 15.50 15.09 2.24
N VAL A 632 15.03 13.99 2.82
CA VAL A 632 15.62 13.39 4.01
C VAL A 632 16.81 12.54 3.58
N LEU A 633 18.03 12.95 3.96
CA LEU A 633 19.26 12.20 3.66
C LEU A 633 19.68 11.42 4.89
N ASP A 634 19.41 10.12 4.89
CA ASP A 634 19.71 9.20 5.98
C ASP A 634 20.07 7.80 5.48
N TYR A 635 20.21 6.84 6.40
CA TYR A 635 20.53 5.44 6.12
C TYR A 635 19.59 4.79 5.09
N ARG A 636 18.30 5.12 5.08
CA ARG A 636 17.30 4.56 4.16
C ARG A 636 17.57 5.01 2.74
N MET A 637 17.86 6.30 2.56
CA MET A 637 18.18 6.87 1.25
C MET A 637 19.56 6.40 0.75
N LYS A 638 20.53 6.19 1.65
CA LYS A 638 21.80 5.52 1.32
C LYS A 638 21.56 4.12 0.75
N ASP A 639 20.86 3.27 1.50
CA ASP A 639 20.60 1.87 1.15
C ASP A 639 19.75 1.74 -0.12
N MET A 640 18.79 2.64 -0.33
CA MET A 640 18.02 2.68 -1.58
C MET A 640 18.85 3.11 -2.79
N LEU A 641 19.83 4.02 -2.64
CA LEU A 641 20.73 4.37 -3.74
C LEU A 641 21.70 3.22 -4.08
N GLU A 642 22.08 2.41 -3.09
CA GLU A 642 22.80 1.16 -3.31
C GLU A 642 21.91 0.15 -4.07
N LEU A 643 20.64 -0.01 -3.69
CA LEU A 643 19.65 -0.81 -4.43
C LEU A 643 19.34 -0.29 -5.85
N MET A 644 19.45 1.02 -6.09
CA MET A 644 19.31 1.65 -7.41
C MET A 644 20.57 1.54 -8.29
N SER A 645 21.70 1.13 -7.72
CA SER A 645 22.99 1.04 -8.42
C SER A 645 23.41 -0.40 -8.75
N ALA A 646 22.56 -1.38 -8.41
CA ALA A 646 22.74 -2.82 -8.64
C ALA A 646 21.80 -3.33 -9.75
#